data_AF-A0A6J2YDQ5-F1
#
_entry.id   AF-A0A6J2YDQ5-F1
#
_cell.length_a   1.000
_cell.length_b   1.000
_cell.length_c   1.000
_cell.angle_alpha   90.00
_cell.angle_beta   90.00
_cell.angle_gamma   90.00
#
_symmetry.space_group_name_H-M   'P 1'
#
loop_
_entity.id
_entity.type
_entity.pdbx_description
1 polymer ?
#
loop_
_entity_poly.entity_id
_entity_poly.type
_entity_poly.pdbx_seq_one_letter_code
_entity_poly.pdbx_strand_id
1 'polypeptide(L)'
;MSLFKLRHFWSTTSEDDEYFDQNSLLVTKLNSDFDYIVTASQSGVLRIFNPLSENTDDGQLGEYHPNDVVVERIFDLPILQIGSGRLVSGNQVTHLAILHPLLLSVYTLIIKAGKTSHGNQSYLELVYEHKLRRSAYNLVIGPFGSSQNRDFICVQSLDGLLTFFEQESQVSYVALTDFLMPCPISYIAKTDSFVTCSSDWHIVCYKYKSLSEASDESVDPIYSKPKVVPDWTYNLGESIIDLTVINDIINKEAWLTILGEKNLYSLNHRGSLRFMKRLDYPPVCFRCYILVTIHRAFLKPMKGTLVLLSEEGRLECAYLGTEPCLFVAPPLNVQELDYEKLEKELLELEDVIRTTNNNDVAVQTNIEKELQLNLTVNESIEICVYEHNMKNAANNYMCCVTIDIVPQVSIQEAQLALLVQRPLKIVPNSMFYSNLSEKTSITCYVFPDESTEVPTLALEVKLSVISSLGVPRALSRTTFLPMSLIMEPSIPEKENTHKITLSTSEAPIALPTLFSEYTHEGTSANSIAFKSPAGKTGTILLGKSSERYRLQAESLTTLSLLVEQLVSRLKKYYSQNETYRVSFSSSLPAGEIFEYSQKHFLVKQEVNSLQNKISQLSSQYRLIQKRLIAKYRAKNPSSLKSLELLLDDTYTDILEATEQLENEMDNLSKAQIDLSCVVHLVKQLIGMMEIGSGLMEMINSTFCTRVYDLETQSWEDVTDTSLCYLLRTALAKTDKDKLRVAHTSFEEVKDMSKFEKHLSQVFERIQKKQSLKEEDETEDDVPANENTNPDTSKEDFHLDKPIGSQFGVSSTRLLSARKSLSRRRHKNGTDTDEAVTTVAKV
;
A
#
# COMPACT_ATOMS: atom_id res chain seq x y z
N MET A 1 -30.02 -25.11 -0.81
CA MET A 1 -29.22 -23.87 -1.07
C MET A 1 -28.77 -23.79 -2.52
N SER A 2 -29.61 -23.33 -3.46
CA SER A 2 -29.32 -23.53 -4.90
C SER A 2 -29.59 -22.35 -5.82
N LEU A 3 -30.15 -21.22 -5.35
CA LEU A 3 -30.49 -20.10 -6.23
C LEU A 3 -29.30 -19.62 -7.07
N PHE A 4 -29.53 -19.50 -8.39
CA PHE A 4 -28.55 -19.07 -9.39
C PHE A 4 -27.28 -19.93 -9.47
N LYS A 5 -27.32 -21.17 -8.93
CA LYS A 5 -26.28 -22.17 -9.11
C LYS A 5 -26.75 -23.24 -10.08
N LEU A 6 -25.84 -23.73 -10.91
CA LEU A 6 -26.04 -24.97 -11.65
C LEU A 6 -26.03 -26.13 -10.64
N ARG A 7 -27.02 -27.01 -10.74
CA ARG A 7 -27.11 -28.25 -9.98
C ARG A 7 -26.91 -29.40 -10.94
N HIS A 8 -25.82 -30.12 -10.75
CA HIS A 8 -25.46 -31.27 -11.57
C HIS A 8 -26.19 -32.48 -11.01
N PHE A 9 -26.73 -33.31 -11.89
CA PHE A 9 -27.34 -34.59 -11.50
C PHE A 9 -26.64 -35.79 -12.15
N TRP A 10 -25.89 -35.56 -13.22
CA TRP A 10 -25.07 -36.58 -13.87
C TRP A 10 -23.82 -35.89 -14.41
N SER A 11 -22.65 -36.49 -14.19
CA SER A 11 -21.38 -35.95 -14.66
C SER A 11 -20.38 -37.07 -14.87
N THR A 12 -19.58 -36.95 -15.92
CA THR A 12 -18.46 -37.83 -16.19
C THR A 12 -17.26 -37.02 -16.67
N THR A 13 -16.06 -37.58 -16.51
CA THR A 13 -14.80 -36.98 -16.95
C THR A 13 -14.13 -37.93 -17.93
N SER A 14 -13.69 -37.40 -19.06
CA SER A 14 -12.92 -38.15 -20.05
C SER A 14 -11.50 -38.45 -19.52
N GLU A 15 -10.79 -39.37 -20.16
CA GLU A 15 -9.42 -39.73 -19.78
C GLU A 15 -8.44 -38.58 -20.03
N ASP A 16 -7.27 -38.62 -19.37
CA ASP A 16 -6.20 -37.62 -19.54
C ASP A 16 -5.72 -37.62 -21.02
N ASP A 17 -5.49 -36.43 -21.59
CA ASP A 17 -5.07 -36.15 -22.99
C ASP A 17 -6.16 -36.06 -24.08
N GLU A 18 -7.45 -35.97 -23.72
CA GLU A 18 -8.53 -35.65 -24.69
C GLU A 18 -8.84 -34.14 -24.78
N TYR A 19 -9.02 -33.64 -26.01
CA TYR A 19 -9.37 -32.23 -26.27
C TYR A 19 -10.73 -32.10 -26.95
N PHE A 20 -11.52 -31.11 -26.50
CA PHE A 20 -12.86 -30.84 -27.01
C PHE A 20 -13.01 -29.35 -27.36
N ASP A 21 -13.83 -29.08 -28.37
CA ASP A 21 -14.20 -27.75 -28.82
C ASP A 21 -15.73 -27.56 -28.92
N GLN A 22 -16.19 -26.42 -29.43
CA GLN A 22 -17.61 -26.13 -29.60
C GLN A 22 -18.36 -27.10 -30.55
N ASN A 23 -17.65 -27.79 -31.44
CA ASN A 23 -18.19 -28.71 -32.44
C ASN A 23 -18.21 -30.18 -31.97
N SER A 24 -17.64 -30.43 -30.78
CA SER A 24 -17.41 -31.74 -30.21
C SER A 24 -18.63 -32.32 -29.47
N LEU A 25 -19.63 -31.50 -29.16
CA LEU A 25 -20.85 -31.89 -28.44
C LEU A 25 -22.08 -31.85 -29.35
N LEU A 26 -22.80 -32.96 -29.43
CA LEU A 26 -24.07 -33.05 -30.15
C LEU A 26 -25.14 -33.73 -29.29
N VAL A 27 -26.30 -33.08 -29.15
CA VAL A 27 -27.49 -33.67 -28.51
C VAL A 27 -28.53 -33.92 -29.60
N THR A 28 -28.88 -35.19 -29.83
CA THR A 28 -29.76 -35.56 -30.95
C THR A 28 -30.57 -36.83 -30.70
N LYS A 29 -31.65 -37.00 -31.47
CA LYS A 29 -32.52 -38.18 -31.42
C LYS A 29 -32.05 -39.22 -32.43
N LEU A 30 -31.33 -40.22 -31.93
CA LEU A 30 -30.88 -41.39 -32.70
C LEU A 30 -31.90 -42.53 -32.59
N ASN A 31 -33.02 -42.44 -33.32
CA ASN A 31 -34.07 -43.47 -33.41
C ASN A 31 -34.78 -43.81 -32.07
N SER A 32 -34.88 -42.83 -31.17
CA SER A 32 -35.61 -42.93 -29.90
C SER A 32 -36.45 -41.68 -29.65
N ASP A 33 -37.38 -41.77 -28.68
CA ASP A 33 -38.17 -40.63 -28.21
C ASP A 33 -37.33 -39.63 -27.39
N PHE A 34 -36.23 -40.10 -26.79
CA PHE A 34 -35.30 -39.34 -25.95
C PHE A 34 -34.01 -38.97 -26.71
N ASP A 35 -33.36 -37.91 -26.24
CA ASP A 35 -32.09 -37.44 -26.80
C ASP A 35 -30.91 -38.27 -26.28
N TYR A 36 -29.94 -38.54 -27.15
CA TYR A 36 -28.63 -39.06 -26.79
C TYR A 36 -27.62 -37.92 -26.77
N ILE A 37 -26.62 -38.04 -25.89
CA ILE A 37 -25.48 -37.12 -25.83
C ILE A 37 -24.33 -37.78 -26.59
N VAL A 38 -23.86 -37.13 -27.65
CA VAL A 38 -22.70 -37.59 -28.41
C VAL A 38 -21.55 -36.63 -28.15
N THR A 39 -20.42 -37.17 -27.71
CA THR A 39 -19.16 -36.44 -27.62
C THR A 39 -18.15 -37.02 -28.61
N ALA A 40 -17.38 -36.15 -29.24
CA ALA A 40 -16.23 -36.53 -30.04
C ALA A 40 -15.02 -35.75 -29.56
N SER A 41 -13.95 -36.47 -29.28
CA SER A 41 -12.66 -35.86 -29.01
C SER A 41 -11.88 -35.63 -30.30
N GLN A 42 -11.07 -34.59 -30.30
CA GLN A 42 -10.07 -34.37 -31.34
C GLN A 42 -8.98 -35.47 -31.33
N SER A 43 -8.89 -36.32 -30.31
CA SER A 43 -8.03 -37.51 -30.31
C SER A 43 -8.58 -38.69 -31.14
N GLY A 44 -9.82 -38.59 -31.65
CA GLY A 44 -10.47 -39.63 -32.44
C GLY A 44 -11.42 -40.53 -31.65
N VAL A 45 -11.68 -40.24 -30.38
CA VAL A 45 -12.62 -41.02 -29.56
C VAL A 45 -14.04 -40.47 -29.65
N LEU A 46 -15.00 -41.30 -30.02
CA LEU A 46 -16.43 -40.97 -30.06
C LEU A 46 -17.19 -41.76 -29.00
N ARG A 47 -17.95 -41.05 -28.15
CA ARG A 47 -18.80 -41.65 -27.12
C ARG A 47 -20.25 -41.21 -27.29
N ILE A 48 -21.17 -42.16 -27.20
CA ILE A 48 -22.62 -41.94 -27.18
C ILE A 48 -23.13 -42.32 -25.80
N PHE A 49 -23.66 -41.35 -25.06
CA PHE A 49 -24.23 -41.54 -23.74
C PHE A 49 -25.77 -41.51 -23.78
N ASN A 50 -26.36 -42.35 -22.95
CA ASN A 50 -27.77 -42.37 -22.58
C ASN A 50 -27.85 -42.42 -21.06
N PRO A 51 -27.77 -41.27 -20.36
CA PRO A 51 -27.78 -41.25 -18.91
C PRO A 51 -29.10 -41.81 -18.37
N LEU A 52 -29.00 -42.95 -17.67
CA LEU A 52 -30.08 -43.65 -17.03
C LEU A 52 -29.98 -43.41 -15.51
N SER A 53 -30.61 -42.35 -14.98
CA SER A 53 -30.68 -42.24 -13.52
C SER A 53 -31.80 -43.13 -13.00
N GLU A 54 -31.47 -44.21 -12.31
CA GLU A 54 -32.41 -44.86 -11.40
C GLU A 54 -32.60 -43.95 -10.18
N ASN A 55 -33.86 -43.74 -9.76
CA ASN A 55 -34.11 -43.02 -8.51
C ASN A 55 -33.64 -43.89 -7.34
N THR A 56 -32.57 -43.50 -6.67
CA THR A 56 -32.27 -44.04 -5.34
C THR A 56 -33.26 -43.47 -4.31
N ASP A 57 -33.67 -44.28 -3.34
CA ASP A 57 -34.75 -44.00 -2.35
C ASP A 57 -34.58 -42.69 -1.55
N ASP A 58 -33.41 -42.03 -1.60
CA ASP A 58 -33.08 -40.78 -0.91
C ASP A 58 -33.31 -39.49 -1.74
N GLY A 59 -33.91 -39.57 -2.93
CA GLY A 59 -34.22 -38.38 -3.75
C GLY A 59 -32.99 -37.66 -4.32
N GLN A 60 -31.81 -38.26 -4.22
CA GLN A 60 -30.63 -37.86 -4.97
C GLN A 60 -30.70 -38.50 -6.36
N LEU A 61 -30.56 -37.69 -7.41
CA LEU A 61 -30.45 -38.16 -8.79
C LEU A 61 -29.08 -38.84 -8.96
N GLY A 62 -29.10 -40.06 -9.50
CA GLY A 62 -27.96 -40.99 -9.48
C GLY A 62 -26.69 -40.50 -10.20
N GLU A 63 -25.54 -40.85 -9.62
CA GLU A 63 -24.19 -40.66 -10.15
C GLU A 63 -23.95 -41.46 -11.45
N TYR A 64 -22.85 -41.17 -12.16
CA TYR A 64 -22.48 -41.84 -13.41
C TYR A 64 -22.41 -43.37 -13.26
N HIS A 65 -23.10 -44.10 -14.15
CA HIS A 65 -23.01 -45.55 -14.23
C HIS A 65 -22.35 -45.99 -15.54
N PRO A 66 -21.49 -47.03 -15.57
CA PRO A 66 -20.88 -47.53 -16.81
C PRO A 66 -21.87 -47.95 -17.92
N ASN A 67 -23.14 -48.21 -17.56
CA ASN A 67 -24.20 -48.55 -18.50
C ASN A 67 -24.76 -47.32 -19.24
N ASP A 68 -24.41 -46.11 -18.80
CA ASP A 68 -24.80 -44.87 -19.47
C ASP A 68 -24.06 -44.71 -20.79
N VAL A 69 -22.92 -45.37 -20.98
CA VAL A 69 -22.20 -45.41 -22.26
C VAL A 69 -22.85 -46.46 -23.16
N VAL A 70 -23.45 -46.00 -24.25
CA VAL A 70 -24.11 -46.85 -25.25
C VAL A 70 -23.11 -47.38 -26.26
N VAL A 71 -22.24 -46.51 -26.77
CA VAL A 71 -21.18 -46.86 -27.71
C VAL A 71 -19.96 -46.02 -27.38
N GLU A 72 -18.81 -46.67 -27.33
CA GLU A 72 -17.49 -46.04 -27.39
C GLU A 72 -16.75 -46.61 -28.59
N ARG A 73 -16.29 -45.74 -29.47
CA ARG A 73 -15.55 -46.11 -30.68
C ARG A 73 -14.37 -45.19 -30.88
N ILE A 74 -13.20 -45.80 -31.02
CA ILE A 74 -11.94 -45.11 -31.29
C ILE A 74 -11.69 -45.15 -32.80
N PHE A 75 -11.42 -43.99 -33.38
CA PHE A 75 -11.03 -43.80 -34.77
C PHE A 75 -9.54 -43.44 -34.86
N ASP A 76 -8.90 -43.82 -35.97
CA ASP A 76 -7.48 -43.51 -36.20
C ASP A 76 -7.25 -42.03 -36.57
N LEU A 77 -8.32 -41.30 -36.89
CA LEU A 77 -8.28 -39.90 -37.33
C LEU A 77 -8.98 -38.99 -36.32
N PRO A 78 -8.48 -37.76 -36.13
CA PRO A 78 -9.11 -36.77 -35.25
C PRO A 78 -10.51 -36.43 -35.74
N ILE A 79 -11.45 -36.20 -34.82
CA ILE A 79 -12.82 -35.79 -35.15
C ILE A 79 -12.92 -34.27 -34.97
N LEU A 80 -13.24 -33.56 -36.06
CA LEU A 80 -13.35 -32.09 -36.07
C LEU A 80 -14.76 -31.61 -35.72
N GLN A 81 -15.78 -32.34 -36.15
CA GLN A 81 -17.19 -31.98 -35.90
C GLN A 81 -18.08 -33.19 -36.07
N ILE A 82 -19.14 -33.24 -35.27
CA ILE A 82 -20.24 -34.20 -35.42
C ILE A 82 -21.50 -33.46 -35.88
N GLY A 83 -22.28 -34.09 -36.75
CA GLY A 83 -23.62 -33.64 -37.11
C GLY A 83 -24.61 -34.79 -37.12
N SER A 84 -25.90 -34.46 -37.11
CA SER A 84 -26.97 -35.44 -37.31
C SER A 84 -28.01 -34.92 -38.29
N GLY A 85 -28.53 -35.81 -39.13
CA GLY A 85 -29.59 -35.48 -40.08
C GLY A 85 -30.08 -36.69 -40.86
N ARG A 86 -30.96 -36.46 -41.83
CA ARG A 86 -31.49 -37.49 -42.75
C ARG A 86 -30.58 -37.63 -43.97
N LEU A 87 -29.47 -38.34 -43.78
CA LEU A 87 -28.32 -38.34 -44.68
C LEU A 87 -28.26 -39.50 -45.69
N VAL A 88 -29.25 -40.38 -45.72
CA VAL A 88 -29.28 -41.57 -46.59
C VAL A 88 -30.51 -41.53 -47.49
N SER A 89 -30.33 -41.87 -48.77
CA SER A 89 -31.41 -41.82 -49.75
C SER A 89 -32.49 -42.87 -49.44
N GLY A 90 -33.76 -42.46 -49.47
CA GLY A 90 -34.90 -43.33 -49.20
C GLY A 90 -35.12 -43.73 -47.73
N ASN A 91 -34.24 -43.31 -46.81
CA ASN A 91 -34.37 -43.59 -45.38
C ASN A 91 -34.63 -42.29 -44.58
N GLN A 92 -35.64 -42.31 -43.71
CA GLN A 92 -36.01 -41.14 -42.88
C GLN A 92 -35.36 -41.15 -41.49
N VAL A 93 -34.59 -42.20 -41.18
CA VAL A 93 -33.81 -42.34 -39.95
C VAL A 93 -32.78 -41.21 -39.82
N THR A 94 -32.54 -40.76 -38.60
CA THR A 94 -31.44 -39.84 -38.29
C THR A 94 -30.12 -40.61 -38.29
N HIS A 95 -29.18 -40.14 -39.09
CA HIS A 95 -27.82 -40.69 -39.19
C HIS A 95 -26.83 -39.71 -38.57
N LEU A 96 -25.67 -40.24 -38.17
CA LEU A 96 -24.60 -39.49 -37.56
C LEU A 96 -23.50 -39.23 -38.60
N ALA A 97 -23.20 -37.96 -38.87
CA ALA A 97 -22.07 -37.55 -39.71
C ALA A 97 -20.87 -37.23 -38.82
N ILE A 98 -19.71 -37.80 -39.14
CA ILE A 98 -18.44 -37.54 -38.48
C ILE A 98 -17.49 -36.92 -39.50
N LEU A 99 -16.98 -35.73 -39.18
CA LEU A 99 -16.00 -35.02 -39.98
C LEU A 99 -14.60 -35.25 -39.44
N HIS A 100 -13.73 -35.79 -40.26
CA HIS A 100 -12.28 -35.81 -40.06
C HIS A 100 -11.62 -34.81 -41.03
N PRO A 101 -10.31 -34.52 -40.87
CA PRO A 101 -9.62 -33.58 -41.75
C PRO A 101 -9.77 -33.88 -43.24
N LEU A 102 -9.65 -35.15 -43.65
CA LEU A 102 -9.70 -35.55 -45.08
C LEU A 102 -10.81 -36.56 -45.40
N LEU A 103 -11.71 -36.82 -44.46
CA LEU A 103 -12.73 -37.86 -44.59
C LEU A 103 -14.03 -37.39 -43.94
N LEU A 104 -15.13 -37.53 -44.67
CA LEU A 104 -16.48 -37.41 -44.13
C LEU A 104 -17.08 -38.81 -44.08
N SER A 105 -17.56 -39.25 -42.91
CA SER A 105 -18.11 -40.59 -42.73
C SER A 105 -19.49 -40.52 -42.11
N VAL A 106 -20.42 -41.35 -42.59
CA VAL A 106 -21.80 -41.38 -42.12
C VAL A 106 -22.10 -42.73 -41.51
N TYR A 107 -22.53 -42.72 -40.25
CA TYR A 107 -22.83 -43.88 -39.45
C TYR A 107 -24.30 -43.96 -39.08
N THR A 108 -24.77 -45.20 -38.91
CA THR A 108 -26.06 -45.49 -38.30
C THR A 108 -25.85 -46.20 -36.96
N LEU A 109 -26.61 -45.80 -35.94
CA LEU A 109 -26.60 -46.46 -34.63
C LEU A 109 -27.56 -47.65 -34.67
N ILE A 110 -27.03 -48.85 -34.49
CA ILE A 110 -27.81 -50.08 -34.40
C ILE A 110 -27.82 -50.57 -32.96
N ILE A 111 -29.02 -50.70 -32.39
CA ILE A 111 -29.24 -51.23 -31.04
C ILE A 111 -29.92 -52.60 -31.19
N LYS A 112 -29.21 -53.69 -30.90
CA LYS A 112 -29.76 -55.05 -30.86
C LYS A 112 -30.20 -55.37 -29.43
N ALA A 113 -31.49 -55.60 -29.22
CA ALA A 113 -32.05 -55.88 -27.91
C ALA A 113 -31.64 -57.29 -27.39
N GLY A 114 -31.08 -57.35 -26.18
CA GLY A 114 -30.81 -58.58 -25.45
C GLY A 114 -31.97 -59.00 -24.54
N LYS A 115 -31.85 -60.17 -23.90
CA LYS A 115 -32.88 -60.69 -22.97
C LYS A 115 -32.95 -59.95 -21.63
N THR A 116 -31.93 -59.18 -21.27
CA THR A 116 -31.86 -58.29 -20.09
C THR A 116 -31.33 -56.92 -20.52
N SER A 117 -31.50 -55.87 -19.70
CA SER A 117 -30.99 -54.52 -19.96
C SER A 117 -29.48 -54.48 -20.24
N HIS A 118 -28.71 -55.37 -19.60
CA HIS A 118 -27.25 -55.54 -19.81
C HIS A 118 -26.87 -56.36 -21.05
N GLY A 119 -27.84 -56.92 -21.78
CA GLY A 119 -27.61 -57.72 -22.98
C GLY A 119 -27.77 -56.97 -24.29
N ASN A 120 -28.09 -55.67 -24.25
CA ASN A 120 -28.26 -54.86 -25.45
C ASN A 120 -26.89 -54.58 -26.08
N GLN A 121 -26.68 -55.03 -27.31
CA GLN A 121 -25.46 -54.73 -28.07
C GLN A 121 -25.74 -53.54 -28.98
N SER A 122 -25.05 -52.44 -28.72
CA SER A 122 -25.11 -51.24 -29.57
C SER A 122 -23.78 -51.07 -30.28
N TYR A 123 -23.82 -50.80 -31.59
CA TYR A 123 -22.62 -50.49 -32.37
C TYR A 123 -22.94 -49.51 -33.49
N LEU A 124 -21.91 -48.83 -33.98
CA LEU A 124 -22.00 -47.93 -35.12
C LEU A 124 -21.65 -48.66 -36.40
N GLU A 125 -22.58 -48.73 -37.34
CA GLU A 125 -22.36 -49.29 -38.67
C GLU A 125 -22.07 -48.15 -39.66
N LEU A 126 -20.97 -48.29 -40.42
CA LEU A 126 -20.61 -47.33 -41.47
C LEU A 126 -21.57 -47.52 -42.65
N VAL A 127 -22.24 -46.45 -43.07
CA VAL A 127 -23.14 -46.48 -44.24
C VAL A 127 -22.37 -46.12 -45.50
N TYR A 128 -21.67 -45.00 -45.50
CA TYR A 128 -20.79 -44.56 -46.59
C TYR A 128 -19.72 -43.58 -46.09
N GLU A 129 -18.70 -43.37 -46.91
CA GLU A 129 -17.65 -42.40 -46.68
C GLU A 129 -17.34 -41.59 -47.94
N HIS A 130 -16.92 -40.33 -47.74
CA HIS A 130 -16.48 -39.41 -48.78
C HIS A 130 -15.06 -38.95 -48.47
N LYS A 131 -14.17 -39.12 -49.45
CA LYS A 131 -12.80 -38.60 -49.35
C LYS A 131 -12.79 -37.12 -49.75
N LEU A 132 -12.26 -36.28 -48.87
CA LEU A 132 -12.18 -34.84 -49.10
C LEU A 132 -10.89 -34.49 -49.84
N ARG A 133 -10.98 -33.58 -50.81
CA ARG A 133 -9.81 -33.10 -51.57
C ARG A 133 -8.90 -32.18 -50.76
N ARG A 134 -9.48 -31.51 -49.75
CA ARG A 134 -8.84 -30.49 -48.92
C ARG A 134 -9.16 -30.73 -47.46
N SER A 135 -8.30 -30.26 -46.57
CA SER A 135 -8.52 -30.37 -45.13
C SER A 135 -9.77 -29.58 -44.73
N ALA A 136 -10.73 -30.26 -44.09
CA ALA A 136 -11.95 -29.67 -43.59
C ALA A 136 -11.71 -28.78 -42.35
N TYR A 137 -12.61 -27.84 -42.14
CA TYR A 137 -12.73 -27.01 -40.93
C TYR A 137 -14.01 -27.34 -40.16
N ASN A 138 -15.16 -27.21 -40.83
CA ASN A 138 -16.48 -27.48 -40.26
C ASN A 138 -17.42 -28.07 -41.33
N LEU A 139 -18.59 -28.52 -40.89
CA LEU A 139 -19.69 -28.91 -41.76
C LEU A 139 -21.00 -28.24 -41.35
N VAL A 140 -21.91 -28.15 -42.31
CA VAL A 140 -23.29 -27.70 -42.12
C VAL A 140 -24.21 -28.75 -42.73
N ILE A 141 -25.26 -29.09 -42.01
CA ILE A 141 -26.29 -30.04 -42.45
C ILE A 141 -27.61 -29.30 -42.60
N GLY A 142 -28.32 -29.53 -43.70
CA GLY A 142 -29.67 -29.03 -43.85
C GLY A 142 -30.31 -29.39 -45.19
N PRO A 143 -31.59 -29.05 -45.37
CA PRO A 143 -32.33 -29.27 -46.61
C PRO A 143 -31.99 -28.19 -47.64
N PHE A 144 -30.80 -28.27 -48.24
CA PHE A 144 -30.36 -27.32 -49.28
C PHE A 144 -31.28 -27.43 -50.51
N GLY A 145 -31.60 -26.31 -51.16
CA GLY A 145 -32.51 -26.33 -52.31
C GLY A 145 -33.98 -26.55 -51.92
N SER A 146 -34.34 -26.37 -50.66
CA SER A 146 -35.69 -26.63 -50.12
C SER A 146 -36.17 -28.08 -50.31
N SER A 147 -35.25 -29.05 -50.24
CA SER A 147 -35.57 -30.47 -50.35
C SER A 147 -36.41 -30.94 -49.16
N GLN A 148 -37.52 -31.65 -49.42
CA GLN A 148 -38.36 -32.18 -48.35
C GLN A 148 -37.81 -33.53 -47.86
N ASN A 149 -37.74 -33.67 -46.53
CA ASN A 149 -37.37 -34.91 -45.82
C ASN A 149 -35.97 -35.45 -46.11
N ARG A 150 -35.08 -34.66 -46.72
CA ARG A 150 -33.68 -35.03 -46.99
C ARG A 150 -32.78 -33.92 -46.47
N ASP A 151 -31.69 -34.30 -45.83
CA ASP A 151 -30.65 -33.38 -45.43
C ASP A 151 -29.39 -33.65 -46.26
N PHE A 152 -28.74 -32.57 -46.66
CA PHE A 152 -27.50 -32.57 -47.42
C PHE A 152 -26.38 -31.98 -46.55
N ILE A 153 -25.13 -32.25 -46.94
CA ILE A 153 -23.95 -31.85 -46.17
C ILE A 153 -23.12 -30.87 -47.01
N CYS A 154 -22.78 -29.73 -46.42
CA CYS A 154 -21.79 -28.81 -46.95
C CYS A 154 -20.56 -28.84 -46.04
N VAL A 155 -19.38 -29.09 -46.60
CA VAL A 155 -18.12 -29.08 -45.87
C VAL A 155 -17.32 -27.85 -46.28
N GLN A 156 -16.94 -27.04 -45.30
CA GLN A 156 -16.00 -25.94 -45.49
C GLN A 156 -14.59 -26.44 -45.23
N SER A 157 -13.67 -26.16 -46.14
CA SER A 157 -12.25 -26.42 -45.97
C SER A 157 -11.52 -25.23 -45.34
N LEU A 158 -10.31 -25.49 -44.82
CA LEU A 158 -9.45 -24.49 -44.20
C LEU A 158 -9.04 -23.35 -45.16
N ASP A 159 -9.14 -23.53 -46.47
CA ASP A 159 -8.79 -22.53 -47.49
C ASP A 159 -10.01 -21.93 -48.21
N GLY A 160 -11.22 -22.17 -47.68
CA GLY A 160 -12.43 -21.49 -48.12
C GLY A 160 -13.15 -22.16 -49.29
N LEU A 161 -12.81 -23.40 -49.64
CA LEU A 161 -13.60 -24.23 -50.55
C LEU A 161 -14.81 -24.82 -49.79
N LEU A 162 -16.01 -24.57 -50.29
CA LEU A 162 -17.25 -25.22 -49.89
C LEU A 162 -17.51 -26.42 -50.81
N THR A 163 -17.70 -27.61 -50.25
CA THR A 163 -18.02 -28.83 -51.00
C THR A 163 -19.40 -29.34 -50.60
N PHE A 164 -20.28 -29.56 -51.58
CA PHE A 164 -21.66 -29.99 -51.37
C PHE A 164 -21.83 -31.48 -51.69
N PHE A 165 -22.43 -32.19 -50.74
CA PHE A 165 -22.75 -33.61 -50.83
C PHE A 165 -24.26 -33.82 -50.74
N GLU A 166 -24.84 -34.35 -51.80
CA GLU A 166 -26.20 -34.90 -51.78
C GLU A 166 -26.11 -36.38 -51.36
N GLN A 167 -26.12 -36.59 -50.05
CA GLN A 167 -26.10 -37.92 -49.42
C GLN A 167 -24.89 -38.75 -49.88
N GLU A 168 -25.10 -39.85 -50.60
CA GLU A 168 -24.04 -40.75 -51.08
C GLU A 168 -23.22 -40.17 -52.26
N SER A 169 -23.59 -39.00 -52.79
CA SER A 169 -22.94 -38.41 -53.97
C SER A 169 -22.40 -37.00 -53.69
N GLN A 170 -21.17 -36.73 -54.15
CA GLN A 170 -20.62 -35.38 -54.21
C GLN A 170 -21.17 -34.67 -55.45
N VAL A 171 -21.80 -33.50 -55.28
CA VAL A 171 -22.45 -32.77 -56.37
C VAL A 171 -21.56 -31.67 -56.91
N SER A 172 -21.10 -30.78 -56.04
CA SER A 172 -20.40 -29.56 -56.47
C SER A 172 -19.42 -29.03 -55.43
N TYR A 173 -18.55 -28.10 -55.84
CA TYR A 173 -17.69 -27.34 -54.94
C TYR A 173 -17.50 -25.91 -55.46
N VAL A 174 -17.32 -24.96 -54.54
CA VAL A 174 -17.19 -23.53 -54.83
C VAL A 174 -16.17 -22.90 -53.89
N ALA A 175 -15.26 -22.08 -54.41
CA ALA A 175 -14.31 -21.33 -53.60
C ALA A 175 -14.89 -19.95 -53.22
N LEU A 176 -14.81 -19.59 -51.94
CA LEU A 176 -15.18 -18.26 -51.46
C LEU A 176 -14.15 -17.20 -51.89
N THR A 177 -14.63 -16.00 -52.18
CA THR A 177 -13.79 -14.82 -52.50
C THR A 177 -13.27 -14.17 -51.21
N ASP A 178 -12.07 -13.59 -51.24
CA ASP A 178 -11.48 -12.83 -50.13
C ASP A 178 -11.43 -13.58 -48.79
N PHE A 179 -11.05 -14.86 -48.86
CA PHE A 179 -10.96 -15.76 -47.73
C PHE A 179 -9.51 -15.84 -47.20
N LEU A 180 -9.28 -15.45 -45.95
CA LEU A 180 -7.99 -15.62 -45.27
C LEU A 180 -8.06 -16.70 -44.18
N MET A 181 -9.13 -16.68 -43.37
CA MET A 181 -9.33 -17.60 -42.24
C MET A 181 -10.74 -18.19 -42.28
N PRO A 182 -10.90 -19.48 -41.92
CA PRO A 182 -12.22 -20.09 -41.78
C PRO A 182 -12.99 -19.50 -40.60
N CYS A 183 -14.30 -19.47 -40.74
CA CYS A 183 -15.24 -18.95 -39.75
C CYS A 183 -16.46 -19.88 -39.67
N PRO A 184 -17.22 -19.87 -38.56
CA PRO A 184 -18.48 -20.59 -38.47
C PRO A 184 -19.41 -20.27 -39.65
N ILE A 185 -19.93 -21.32 -40.28
CA ILE A 185 -20.91 -21.24 -41.37
C ILE A 185 -22.23 -21.87 -40.92
N SER A 186 -23.34 -21.29 -41.36
CA SER A 186 -24.69 -21.78 -41.05
C SER A 186 -25.61 -21.65 -42.26
N TYR A 187 -26.69 -22.43 -42.29
CA TYR A 187 -27.66 -22.44 -43.38
C TYR A 187 -29.03 -21.92 -42.92
N ILE A 188 -29.58 -20.96 -43.65
CA ILE A 188 -30.92 -20.40 -43.45
C ILE A 188 -31.89 -21.09 -44.41
N ALA A 189 -32.64 -22.07 -43.91
CA ALA A 189 -33.62 -22.82 -44.69
C ALA A 189 -34.71 -21.95 -45.32
N LYS A 190 -35.11 -20.84 -44.68
CA LYS A 190 -36.18 -19.96 -45.18
C LYS A 190 -35.80 -19.23 -46.48
N THR A 191 -34.54 -18.81 -46.61
CA THR A 191 -34.04 -18.06 -47.78
C THR A 191 -33.17 -18.91 -48.70
N ASP A 192 -32.96 -20.18 -48.35
CA ASP A 192 -32.05 -21.11 -49.04
C ASP A 192 -30.67 -20.46 -49.24
N SER A 193 -30.08 -20.02 -48.12
CA SER A 193 -28.83 -19.24 -48.12
C SER A 193 -27.85 -19.71 -47.05
N PHE A 194 -26.56 -19.66 -47.37
CA PHE A 194 -25.45 -19.89 -46.46
C PHE A 194 -24.96 -18.56 -45.91
N VAL A 195 -24.68 -18.51 -44.62
CA VAL A 195 -24.13 -17.34 -43.95
C VAL A 195 -22.81 -17.72 -43.29
N THR A 196 -21.78 -16.92 -43.55
CA THR A 196 -20.43 -17.04 -42.97
C THR A 196 -19.89 -15.65 -42.66
N CYS A 197 -18.79 -15.57 -41.92
CA CYS A 197 -18.02 -14.34 -41.77
C CYS A 197 -16.85 -14.30 -42.76
N SER A 198 -16.58 -13.10 -43.29
CA SER A 198 -15.37 -12.76 -44.04
C SER A 198 -14.27 -12.28 -43.09
N SER A 199 -13.03 -12.34 -43.55
CA SER A 199 -11.85 -11.91 -42.78
C SER A 199 -11.82 -10.40 -42.47
N ASP A 200 -12.61 -9.59 -43.20
CA ASP A 200 -12.81 -8.16 -42.93
C ASP A 200 -13.94 -7.88 -41.91
N TRP A 201 -14.30 -8.87 -41.07
CA TRP A 201 -15.37 -8.77 -40.05
C TRP A 201 -16.77 -8.47 -40.61
N HIS A 202 -17.02 -8.88 -41.85
CA HIS A 202 -18.33 -8.79 -42.47
C HIS A 202 -19.04 -10.14 -42.42
N ILE A 203 -20.28 -10.16 -41.95
CA ILE A 203 -21.19 -11.28 -42.18
C ILE A 203 -21.64 -11.23 -43.63
N VAL A 204 -21.47 -12.34 -44.33
CA VAL A 204 -21.74 -12.48 -45.75
C VAL A 204 -22.75 -13.60 -45.96
N CYS A 205 -23.80 -13.31 -46.73
CA CYS A 205 -24.83 -14.28 -47.08
C CYS A 205 -24.77 -14.63 -48.57
N TYR A 206 -24.76 -15.93 -48.88
CA TYR A 206 -24.72 -16.47 -50.24
C TYR A 206 -25.95 -17.36 -50.48
N LYS A 207 -26.70 -17.11 -51.55
CA LYS A 207 -27.80 -17.99 -51.94
C LYS A 207 -27.27 -19.32 -52.48
N TYR A 208 -27.90 -20.44 -52.10
CA TYR A 208 -27.49 -21.77 -52.57
C TYR A 208 -27.53 -21.90 -54.09
N LYS A 209 -28.54 -21.31 -54.73
CA LYS A 209 -28.64 -21.23 -56.20
C LYS A 209 -27.42 -20.56 -56.84
N SER A 210 -26.95 -19.45 -56.28
CA SER A 210 -25.78 -18.73 -56.80
C SER A 210 -24.47 -19.50 -56.59
N LEU A 211 -24.37 -20.27 -55.50
CA LEU A 211 -23.23 -21.15 -55.26
C LEU A 211 -23.24 -22.32 -56.26
N SER A 212 -24.37 -23.00 -56.43
CA SER A 212 -24.49 -24.12 -57.38
C SER A 212 -24.30 -23.72 -58.85
N GLU A 213 -24.71 -22.51 -59.25
CA GLU A 213 -24.41 -21.98 -60.59
C GLU A 213 -22.91 -21.66 -60.79
N ALA A 214 -22.20 -21.29 -59.72
CA ALA A 214 -20.79 -20.95 -59.77
C ALA A 214 -19.85 -22.18 -59.78
N SER A 215 -20.38 -23.39 -59.52
CA SER A 215 -19.58 -24.61 -59.46
C SER A 215 -19.30 -25.29 -60.81
N ASP A 216 -19.94 -24.84 -61.89
CA ASP A 216 -19.74 -25.40 -63.22
C ASP A 216 -18.66 -24.62 -63.99
N GLU A 217 -17.41 -25.07 -63.89
CA GLU A 217 -16.45 -25.12 -65.00
C GLU A 217 -15.20 -25.91 -64.58
N SER A 218 -14.76 -26.81 -65.45
CA SER A 218 -13.74 -27.85 -65.27
C SER A 218 -12.30 -27.32 -65.11
N VAL A 219 -12.05 -26.45 -64.13
CA VAL A 219 -10.71 -25.93 -63.81
C VAL A 219 -10.55 -25.88 -62.28
N ASP A 220 -9.39 -26.33 -61.78
CA ASP A 220 -9.08 -26.20 -60.35
C ASP A 220 -9.18 -24.73 -59.91
N PRO A 221 -9.92 -24.41 -58.82
CA PRO A 221 -10.25 -23.04 -58.39
C PRO A 221 -9.03 -22.22 -57.90
N ILE A 222 -7.82 -22.73 -58.10
CA ILE A 222 -6.55 -22.04 -57.87
C ILE A 222 -6.27 -21.02 -58.98
N TYR A 223 -6.69 -21.30 -60.23
CA TYR A 223 -6.36 -20.49 -61.40
C TYR A 223 -7.53 -19.63 -61.92
N SER A 224 -8.76 -19.98 -61.56
CA SER A 224 -9.98 -19.24 -61.88
C SER A 224 -10.84 -19.21 -60.61
N LYS A 225 -10.93 -18.06 -59.94
CA LYS A 225 -11.87 -17.86 -58.84
C LYS A 225 -13.18 -17.34 -59.45
N PRO A 226 -14.22 -18.16 -59.64
CA PRO A 226 -15.52 -17.65 -60.02
C PRO A 226 -15.96 -16.63 -58.96
N LYS A 227 -16.30 -15.41 -59.40
CA LYS A 227 -16.64 -14.32 -58.48
C LYS A 227 -18.06 -14.52 -57.97
N VAL A 228 -18.20 -15.26 -56.87
CA VAL A 228 -19.48 -15.41 -56.18
C VAL A 228 -19.85 -14.08 -55.52
N VAL A 229 -20.96 -13.49 -55.95
CA VAL A 229 -21.46 -12.24 -55.38
C VAL A 229 -22.36 -12.56 -54.17
N PRO A 230 -22.14 -11.93 -53.00
CA PRO A 230 -23.02 -12.12 -51.87
C PRO A 230 -24.37 -11.43 -52.06
N ASP A 231 -25.43 -12.00 -51.49
CA ASP A 231 -26.79 -11.44 -51.51
C ASP A 231 -26.88 -10.20 -50.62
N TRP A 232 -26.25 -10.25 -49.45
CA TRP A 232 -26.08 -9.10 -48.57
C TRP A 232 -24.85 -9.29 -47.67
N THR A 233 -24.35 -8.16 -47.16
CA THR A 233 -23.20 -8.09 -46.24
C THR A 233 -23.51 -7.17 -45.07
N TYR A 234 -23.03 -7.49 -43.87
CA TYR A 234 -23.17 -6.65 -42.67
C TYR A 234 -21.84 -6.58 -41.91
N ASN A 235 -21.33 -5.38 -41.64
CA ASN A 235 -20.08 -5.18 -40.90
C ASN A 235 -20.33 -5.27 -39.38
N LEU A 236 -19.71 -6.25 -38.71
CA LEU A 236 -19.80 -6.41 -37.26
C LEU A 236 -18.77 -5.56 -36.51
N GLY A 237 -17.61 -5.30 -37.12
CA GLY A 237 -16.47 -4.64 -36.48
C GLY A 237 -15.67 -5.53 -35.52
N GLU A 238 -15.99 -6.83 -35.45
CA GLU A 238 -15.26 -7.83 -34.66
C GLU A 238 -15.36 -9.23 -35.29
N SER A 239 -14.47 -10.13 -34.88
CA SER A 239 -14.49 -11.56 -35.19
C SER A 239 -15.68 -12.25 -34.53
N ILE A 240 -16.08 -13.39 -35.11
CA ILE A 240 -17.16 -14.22 -34.60
C ILE A 240 -16.61 -15.50 -33.97
N ILE A 241 -17.21 -15.90 -32.85
CA ILE A 241 -16.91 -17.15 -32.15
C ILE A 241 -17.86 -18.24 -32.66
N ASP A 242 -19.17 -17.93 -32.68
CA ASP A 242 -20.20 -18.88 -33.08
C ASP A 242 -21.40 -18.17 -33.75
N LEU A 243 -22.12 -18.92 -34.58
CA LEU A 243 -23.18 -18.46 -35.47
C LEU A 243 -24.36 -19.45 -35.44
N THR A 244 -25.52 -19.00 -34.96
CA THR A 244 -26.72 -19.85 -34.91
C THR A 244 -27.91 -19.25 -35.64
N VAL A 245 -28.52 -20.04 -36.51
CA VAL A 245 -29.79 -19.70 -37.19
C VAL A 245 -30.93 -20.27 -36.37
N ILE A 246 -31.91 -19.43 -36.06
CA ILE A 246 -33.11 -19.85 -35.37
C ILE A 246 -34.29 -19.60 -36.31
N ASN A 247 -35.04 -20.66 -36.59
CA ASN A 247 -36.25 -20.59 -37.39
C ASN A 247 -37.47 -20.55 -36.46
N ASP A 248 -38.12 -19.39 -36.40
CA ASP A 248 -39.38 -19.24 -35.68
C ASP A 248 -40.54 -19.74 -36.56
N ILE A 249 -40.97 -20.97 -36.27
CA ILE A 249 -42.06 -21.64 -36.97
C ILE A 249 -43.40 -20.90 -36.74
N ILE A 250 -43.57 -20.25 -35.58
CA ILE A 250 -44.84 -19.62 -35.18
C ILE A 250 -45.04 -18.33 -35.95
N ASN A 251 -44.04 -17.44 -35.92
CA ASN A 251 -44.10 -16.16 -36.65
C ASN A 251 -43.66 -16.29 -38.11
N LYS A 252 -43.25 -17.50 -38.55
CA LYS A 252 -42.66 -17.77 -39.86
C LYS A 252 -41.47 -16.85 -40.15
N GLU A 253 -40.68 -16.50 -39.15
CA GLU A 253 -39.49 -15.65 -39.28
C GLU A 253 -38.21 -16.46 -39.08
N ALA A 254 -37.12 -15.99 -39.69
CA ALA A 254 -35.78 -16.48 -39.41
C ALA A 254 -34.91 -15.30 -39.02
N TRP A 255 -34.17 -15.49 -37.94
CA TRP A 255 -33.16 -14.57 -37.43
C TRP A 255 -31.85 -15.32 -37.23
N LEU A 256 -30.77 -14.57 -37.30
CA LEU A 256 -29.42 -15.03 -37.16
C LEU A 256 -28.90 -14.43 -35.85
N THR A 257 -28.51 -15.28 -34.91
CA THR A 257 -27.86 -14.82 -33.68
C THR A 257 -26.38 -15.11 -33.82
N ILE A 258 -25.56 -14.11 -33.51
CA ILE A 258 -24.12 -14.11 -33.75
C ILE A 258 -23.43 -13.74 -32.45
N LEU A 259 -22.50 -14.57 -32.02
CA LEU A 259 -21.66 -14.28 -30.87
C LEU A 259 -20.30 -13.79 -31.38
N GLY A 260 -20.03 -12.52 -31.17
CA GLY A 260 -18.70 -11.95 -31.32
C GLY A 260 -17.89 -12.08 -30.03
N GLU A 261 -16.64 -11.61 -30.07
CA GLU A 261 -15.77 -11.59 -28.90
C GLU A 261 -16.27 -10.68 -27.77
N LYS A 262 -17.03 -9.62 -28.11
CA LYS A 262 -17.53 -8.66 -27.11
C LYS A 262 -19.02 -8.41 -27.20
N ASN A 263 -19.67 -8.73 -28.32
CA ASN A 263 -21.08 -8.43 -28.50
C ASN A 263 -21.88 -9.64 -28.99
N LEU A 264 -23.13 -9.71 -28.55
CA LEU A 264 -24.15 -10.58 -29.08
C LEU A 264 -25.01 -9.80 -30.07
N TYR A 265 -25.04 -10.24 -31.33
CA TYR A 265 -25.87 -9.63 -32.38
C TYR A 265 -27.05 -10.52 -32.72
N SER A 266 -28.16 -9.91 -33.10
CA SER A 266 -29.27 -10.59 -33.75
C SER A 266 -29.63 -9.87 -35.04
N LEU A 267 -29.45 -10.54 -36.18
CA LEU A 267 -29.81 -10.05 -37.51
C LEU A 267 -31.09 -10.73 -38.01
N ASN A 268 -31.84 -10.06 -38.87
CA ASN A 268 -32.88 -10.65 -39.69
C ASN A 268 -32.29 -11.52 -40.81
N HIS A 269 -33.11 -12.41 -41.39
CA HIS A 269 -32.79 -13.13 -42.64
C HIS A 269 -32.41 -12.22 -43.84
N ARG A 270 -32.64 -10.89 -43.76
CA ARG A 270 -32.27 -9.89 -44.77
C ARG A 270 -31.00 -9.09 -44.43
N GLY A 271 -30.29 -9.45 -43.36
CA GLY A 271 -29.07 -8.76 -42.92
C GLY A 271 -29.28 -7.45 -42.15
N SER A 272 -30.51 -7.13 -41.74
CA SER A 272 -30.77 -5.96 -40.88
C SER A 272 -30.68 -6.31 -39.40
N LEU A 273 -30.01 -5.45 -38.61
CA LEU A 273 -29.84 -5.61 -37.17
C LEU A 273 -31.18 -5.47 -36.43
N ARG A 274 -31.56 -6.47 -35.65
CA ARG A 274 -32.68 -6.39 -34.68
C ARG A 274 -32.22 -5.76 -33.38
N PHE A 275 -31.17 -6.31 -32.80
CA PHE A 275 -30.55 -5.79 -31.59
C PHE A 275 -29.09 -6.21 -31.51
N MET A 276 -28.34 -5.46 -30.70
CA MET A 276 -26.96 -5.74 -30.32
C MET A 276 -26.85 -5.56 -28.81
N LYS A 277 -26.17 -6.50 -28.15
CA LYS A 277 -25.88 -6.42 -26.72
C LYS A 277 -24.39 -6.57 -26.49
N ARG A 278 -23.77 -5.54 -25.92
CA ARG A 278 -22.40 -5.63 -25.44
C ARG A 278 -22.34 -6.49 -24.19
N LEU A 279 -21.37 -7.39 -24.13
CA LEU A 279 -21.09 -8.26 -23.01
C LEU A 279 -19.89 -7.68 -22.25
N ASP A 280 -20.01 -7.58 -20.93
CA ASP A 280 -18.92 -7.11 -20.06
C ASP A 280 -17.95 -8.24 -19.66
N TYR A 281 -18.11 -9.41 -20.30
CA TYR A 281 -17.30 -10.61 -20.12
C TYR A 281 -16.99 -11.23 -21.49
N PRO A 282 -15.85 -11.94 -21.63
CA PRO A 282 -15.55 -12.69 -22.84
C PRO A 282 -16.46 -13.93 -22.91
N PRO A 283 -17.34 -14.06 -23.91
CA PRO A 283 -18.16 -15.23 -24.07
C PRO A 283 -17.35 -16.38 -24.69
N VAL A 284 -17.61 -17.62 -24.27
CA VAL A 284 -16.93 -18.81 -24.82
C VAL A 284 -17.82 -19.53 -25.83
N CYS A 285 -19.09 -19.74 -25.50
CA CYS A 285 -20.07 -20.36 -26.37
C CYS A 285 -21.47 -19.80 -26.07
N PHE A 286 -22.40 -19.95 -27.01
CA PHE A 286 -23.80 -19.67 -26.75
C PHE A 286 -24.70 -20.68 -27.46
N ARG A 287 -25.92 -20.83 -26.96
CA ARG A 287 -26.95 -21.60 -27.66
C ARG A 287 -28.29 -20.92 -27.48
N CYS A 288 -29.04 -20.78 -28.57
CA CYS A 288 -30.36 -20.18 -28.54
C CYS A 288 -31.46 -21.24 -28.63
N TYR A 289 -32.52 -21.04 -27.85
CA TYR A 289 -33.66 -21.96 -27.75
C TYR A 289 -34.97 -21.16 -27.85
N ILE A 290 -36.00 -21.73 -28.49
CA ILE A 290 -37.33 -21.11 -28.58
C ILE A 290 -38.17 -21.55 -27.37
N LEU A 291 -38.76 -20.59 -26.65
CA LEU A 291 -39.49 -20.81 -25.39
C LEU A 291 -40.79 -21.64 -25.52
N VAL A 292 -41.37 -21.74 -26.72
CA VAL A 292 -42.65 -22.46 -26.94
C VAL A 292 -42.47 -23.97 -27.13
N THR A 293 -41.26 -24.41 -27.49
CA THR A 293 -40.85 -25.82 -27.48
C THR A 293 -39.42 -25.87 -26.98
N ILE A 294 -39.24 -26.02 -25.67
CA ILE A 294 -37.93 -26.04 -25.03
C ILE A 294 -37.10 -27.19 -25.62
N HIS A 295 -36.24 -26.94 -26.62
CA HIS A 295 -35.23 -27.91 -27.04
C HIS A 295 -33.99 -27.78 -26.16
N ARG A 296 -34.18 -28.17 -24.92
CA ARG A 296 -33.13 -28.63 -24.02
C ARG A 296 -32.99 -30.15 -24.24
N ALA A 297 -31.91 -30.76 -23.79
CA ALA A 297 -31.77 -32.21 -23.88
C ALA A 297 -32.96 -32.87 -23.16
N PHE A 298 -33.74 -33.66 -23.89
CA PHE A 298 -34.80 -34.52 -23.39
C PHE A 298 -34.19 -35.86 -23.01
N LEU A 299 -33.42 -35.84 -21.93
CA LEU A 299 -32.90 -37.05 -21.34
C LEU A 299 -34.04 -37.75 -20.58
N LYS A 300 -33.99 -39.08 -20.48
CA LYS A 300 -34.97 -39.88 -19.74
C LYS A 300 -35.32 -39.34 -18.34
N PRO A 301 -34.36 -38.88 -17.50
CA PRO A 301 -34.68 -38.49 -16.13
C PRO A 301 -35.33 -37.11 -16.00
N MET A 302 -34.96 -36.14 -16.84
CA MET A 302 -35.50 -34.79 -16.77
C MET A 302 -35.61 -34.18 -18.17
N LYS A 303 -36.82 -33.71 -18.49
CA LYS A 303 -37.01 -32.83 -19.63
C LYS A 303 -36.44 -31.48 -19.25
N GLY A 304 -35.50 -31.02 -20.04
CA GLY A 304 -35.04 -29.67 -19.86
C GLY A 304 -33.67 -29.53 -19.23
N THR A 305 -32.77 -30.44 -19.54
CA THR A 305 -31.42 -30.49 -19.01
C THR A 305 -30.46 -29.62 -19.83
N LEU A 306 -29.56 -28.94 -19.13
CA LEU A 306 -28.39 -28.30 -19.72
C LEU A 306 -27.26 -29.32 -19.79
N VAL A 307 -26.73 -29.55 -20.99
CA VAL A 307 -25.55 -30.41 -21.20
C VAL A 307 -24.36 -29.51 -21.45
N LEU A 308 -23.32 -29.64 -20.64
CA LEU A 308 -22.11 -28.84 -20.68
C LEU A 308 -20.92 -29.77 -20.91
N LEU A 309 -20.06 -29.41 -21.86
CA LEU A 309 -18.79 -30.10 -22.11
C LEU A 309 -17.67 -29.07 -21.98
N SER A 310 -16.73 -29.34 -21.09
CA SER A 310 -15.50 -28.55 -20.94
C SER A 310 -14.44 -28.98 -21.96
N GLU A 311 -13.50 -28.10 -22.28
CA GLU A 311 -12.33 -28.41 -23.12
C GLU A 311 -11.47 -29.55 -22.55
N GLU A 312 -11.45 -29.69 -21.22
CA GLU A 312 -10.78 -30.76 -20.45
C GLU A 312 -11.57 -32.08 -20.40
N GLY A 313 -12.69 -32.19 -21.13
CA GLY A 313 -13.46 -33.44 -21.21
C GLY A 313 -14.39 -33.73 -20.03
N ARG A 314 -14.67 -32.73 -19.19
CA ARG A 314 -15.71 -32.79 -18.16
C ARG A 314 -17.09 -32.58 -18.79
N LEU A 315 -17.89 -33.63 -18.83
CA LEU A 315 -19.25 -33.65 -19.37
C LEU A 315 -20.26 -33.66 -18.21
N GLU A 316 -21.15 -32.67 -18.17
CA GLU A 316 -22.12 -32.51 -17.09
C GLU A 316 -23.54 -32.25 -17.60
N CYS A 317 -24.49 -32.89 -16.94
CA CYS A 317 -25.92 -32.65 -17.08
C CYS A 317 -26.43 -31.91 -15.85
N ALA A 318 -26.91 -30.69 -16.06
CA ALA A 318 -27.30 -29.78 -14.99
C ALA A 318 -28.68 -29.14 -15.18
N TYR A 319 -29.26 -28.67 -14.08
CA TYR A 319 -30.46 -27.84 -14.03
C TYR A 319 -30.20 -26.57 -13.22
N LEU A 320 -31.04 -25.55 -13.40
CA LEU A 320 -30.92 -24.29 -12.68
C LEU A 320 -31.54 -24.43 -11.28
N GLY A 321 -30.76 -24.12 -10.24
CA GLY A 321 -31.26 -24.11 -8.88
C GLY A 321 -32.18 -22.91 -8.60
N THR A 322 -33.32 -23.19 -7.99
CA THR A 322 -34.41 -22.23 -7.77
C THR A 322 -34.66 -21.93 -6.30
N GLU A 323 -33.92 -22.53 -5.36
CA GLU A 323 -34.16 -22.34 -3.92
C GLU A 323 -33.46 -21.07 -3.41
N PRO A 324 -34.20 -19.97 -3.13
CA PRO A 324 -33.63 -18.75 -2.56
C PRO A 324 -33.02 -19.02 -1.19
N CYS A 325 -31.86 -18.43 -0.93
CA CYS A 325 -31.29 -18.45 0.40
C CYS A 325 -32.04 -17.45 1.29
N LEU A 326 -32.70 -17.92 2.35
CA LEU A 326 -32.84 -17.12 3.55
C LEU A 326 -31.47 -17.15 4.22
N PHE A 327 -30.84 -15.99 4.39
CA PHE A 327 -29.55 -15.87 5.07
C PHE A 327 -29.78 -16.11 6.56
N VAL A 328 -29.91 -17.37 6.95
CA VAL A 328 -29.88 -17.82 8.34
C VAL A 328 -28.46 -18.27 8.58
N ALA A 329 -27.76 -17.60 9.50
CA ALA A 329 -26.47 -18.09 9.96
C ALA A 329 -26.66 -19.56 10.33
N PRO A 330 -25.85 -20.50 9.79
CA PRO A 330 -25.94 -21.89 10.21
C PRO A 330 -25.91 -21.88 11.75
N PRO A 331 -26.81 -22.62 12.43
CA PRO A 331 -26.78 -22.65 13.87
C PRO A 331 -25.35 -23.02 14.23
N LEU A 332 -24.65 -22.10 14.91
CA LEU A 332 -23.36 -22.40 15.47
C LEU A 332 -23.60 -23.71 16.22
N ASN A 333 -22.93 -24.79 15.80
CA ASN A 333 -22.66 -25.85 16.75
C ASN A 333 -21.87 -25.12 17.83
N VAL A 334 -22.57 -24.63 18.84
CA VAL A 334 -21.98 -24.12 20.06
C VAL A 334 -21.31 -25.36 20.61
N GLN A 335 -20.03 -25.55 20.27
CA GLN A 335 -19.16 -26.27 21.17
C GLN A 335 -19.41 -25.61 22.51
N GLU A 336 -19.93 -26.38 23.47
CA GLU A 336 -20.19 -25.88 24.81
C GLU A 336 -18.93 -25.15 25.27
N LEU A 337 -19.03 -23.82 25.38
CA LEU A 337 -17.92 -23.00 25.81
C LEU A 337 -17.59 -23.45 27.23
N ASP A 338 -16.36 -23.89 27.43
CA ASP A 338 -15.85 -24.34 28.72
C ASP A 338 -15.72 -23.11 29.64
N TYR A 339 -16.82 -22.78 30.33
CA TYR A 339 -16.93 -21.58 31.18
C TYR A 339 -15.86 -21.56 32.28
N GLU A 340 -15.39 -22.72 32.74
CA GLU A 340 -14.32 -22.78 33.75
C GLU A 340 -12.96 -22.35 33.21
N LYS A 341 -12.63 -22.72 31.96
CA LYS A 341 -11.40 -22.22 31.31
C LYS A 341 -11.49 -20.72 31.04
N LEU A 342 -12.66 -20.27 30.61
CA LEU A 342 -12.89 -18.87 30.27
C LEU A 342 -12.86 -17.97 31.52
N GLU A 343 -13.39 -18.44 32.65
CA GLU A 343 -13.31 -17.74 33.93
C GLU A 343 -11.86 -17.69 34.46
N LYS A 344 -11.10 -18.78 34.34
CA LYS A 344 -9.67 -18.79 34.70
C LYS A 344 -8.86 -17.81 33.86
N GLU A 345 -9.03 -17.81 32.55
CA GLU A 345 -8.35 -16.88 31.64
C GLU A 345 -8.74 -15.43 31.94
N LEU A 346 -10.02 -15.17 32.23
CA LEU A 346 -10.51 -13.84 32.60
C LEU A 346 -9.86 -13.34 33.89
N LEU A 347 -9.79 -14.19 34.92
CA LEU A 347 -9.13 -13.83 36.19
C LEU A 347 -7.63 -13.59 36.00
N GLU A 348 -6.95 -14.40 35.21
CA GLU A 348 -5.53 -14.19 34.86
C GLU A 348 -5.33 -12.85 34.14
N LEU A 349 -6.19 -12.51 33.17
CA LEU A 349 -6.14 -11.23 32.47
C LEU A 349 -6.49 -10.04 33.38
N GLU A 350 -7.46 -10.17 34.27
CA GLU A 350 -7.79 -9.12 35.26
C GLU A 350 -6.63 -8.86 36.22
N ASP A 351 -5.92 -9.90 36.65
CA ASP A 351 -4.72 -9.76 37.47
C ASP A 351 -3.57 -9.09 36.69
N VAL A 352 -3.38 -9.40 35.41
CA VAL A 352 -2.43 -8.68 34.54
C VAL A 352 -2.81 -7.20 34.42
N ILE A 353 -4.08 -6.88 34.15
CA ILE A 353 -4.55 -5.49 34.04
C ILE A 353 -4.35 -4.72 35.36
N ARG A 354 -4.64 -5.37 36.49
CA ARG A 354 -4.49 -4.76 37.82
C ARG A 354 -3.02 -4.54 38.18
N THR A 355 -2.14 -5.47 37.83
CA THR A 355 -0.70 -5.35 38.07
C THR A 355 -0.05 -4.30 37.18
N THR A 356 -0.47 -4.16 35.91
CA THR A 356 0.05 -3.12 35.02
C THR A 356 -0.34 -1.71 35.47
N ASN A 357 -1.59 -1.50 35.94
CA ASN A 357 -2.04 -0.17 36.38
C ASN A 357 -1.34 0.35 37.66
N ASN A 358 -0.75 -0.54 38.47
CA ASN A 358 -0.09 -0.16 39.72
C ASN A 358 1.45 -0.04 39.58
N ASN A 359 2.06 -0.63 38.55
CA ASN A 359 3.52 -0.77 38.41
C ASN A 359 4.07 -0.21 37.08
N ASP A 360 3.66 0.99 36.65
CA ASP A 360 4.20 1.64 35.44
C ASP A 360 5.74 1.80 35.45
N VAL A 361 6.37 1.81 36.64
CA VAL A 361 7.82 2.04 36.79
C VAL A 361 8.64 0.75 36.69
N ALA A 362 8.07 -0.42 36.99
CA ALA A 362 8.85 -1.66 37.09
C ALA A 362 9.21 -2.28 35.72
N VAL A 363 8.37 -2.07 34.69
CA VAL A 363 8.57 -2.65 33.35
C VAL A 363 9.77 -2.02 32.62
N GLN A 364 10.14 -0.77 32.95
CA GLN A 364 11.30 -0.10 32.35
C GLN A 364 12.66 -0.65 32.83
N THR A 365 12.72 -1.31 34.00
CA THR A 365 14.00 -1.73 34.62
C THR A 365 14.57 -3.06 34.11
N ASN A 366 13.87 -3.79 33.23
CA ASN A 366 14.32 -5.10 32.76
C ASN A 366 15.21 -5.07 31.49
N ILE A 367 15.22 -3.97 30.71
CA ILE A 367 16.00 -3.91 29.45
C ILE A 367 17.51 -3.97 29.73
N GLU A 368 18.01 -3.25 30.73
CA GLU A 368 19.45 -3.25 31.06
C GLU A 368 19.94 -4.61 31.58
N LYS A 369 19.02 -5.45 32.08
CA LYS A 369 19.31 -6.84 32.43
C LYS A 369 19.33 -7.73 31.20
N GLU A 370 18.43 -7.53 30.25
CA GLU A 370 18.34 -8.35 29.03
C GLU A 370 19.42 -7.98 27.98
N LEU A 371 19.89 -6.74 27.97
CA LEU A 371 20.85 -6.25 27.00
C LEU A 371 21.75 -5.15 27.59
N GLN A 372 23.07 -5.32 27.40
CA GLN A 372 24.08 -4.32 27.77
C GLN A 372 24.66 -3.68 26.52
N LEU A 373 24.77 -2.35 26.53
CA LEU A 373 25.38 -1.56 25.47
C LEU A 373 26.57 -0.79 26.06
N ASN A 374 27.78 -1.20 25.67
CA ASN A 374 29.03 -0.60 26.11
C ASN A 374 29.63 0.24 24.98
N LEU A 375 30.08 1.44 25.31
CA LEU A 375 30.64 2.40 24.36
C LEU A 375 32.08 2.69 24.74
N THR A 376 33.00 2.48 23.80
CA THR A 376 34.43 2.76 23.97
C THR A 376 34.88 3.72 22.88
N VAL A 377 35.30 4.92 23.30
CA VAL A 377 35.80 5.97 22.39
C VAL A 377 37.32 5.87 22.34
N ASN A 378 37.90 5.77 21.15
CA ASN A 378 39.35 5.75 21.01
C ASN A 378 39.91 7.18 21.18
N GLU A 379 40.94 7.33 22.01
CA GLU A 379 41.58 8.63 22.26
C GLU A 379 42.56 9.02 21.13
N SER A 380 43.03 8.04 20.33
CA SER A 380 43.88 8.31 19.18
C SER A 380 43.05 8.67 17.94
N ILE A 381 43.29 9.84 17.39
CA ILE A 381 42.64 10.36 16.19
C ILE A 381 43.35 9.86 14.93
N GLU A 382 42.58 9.46 13.92
CA GLU A 382 43.07 8.93 12.64
C GLU A 382 42.83 9.92 11.48
N ILE A 383 43.49 9.74 10.34
CA ILE A 383 43.27 10.59 9.15
C ILE A 383 41.95 10.19 8.49
N CYS A 384 41.11 11.18 8.16
CA CYS A 384 39.82 10.94 7.53
C CYS A 384 39.96 10.41 6.08
N VAL A 385 39.32 9.28 5.77
CA VAL A 385 39.33 8.62 4.44
C VAL A 385 38.01 8.83 3.69
N TYR A 386 37.00 9.43 4.32
CA TYR A 386 35.66 9.62 3.77
C TYR A 386 35.48 11.00 3.10
N GLU A 387 34.56 11.09 2.12
CA GLU A 387 34.22 12.35 1.45
C GLU A 387 33.63 13.37 2.44
N HIS A 388 34.17 14.60 2.43
CA HIS A 388 33.78 15.71 3.30
C HIS A 388 33.75 17.03 2.51
N ASN A 389 32.95 18.00 2.95
CA ASN A 389 32.80 19.29 2.27
C ASN A 389 33.85 20.36 2.64
N MET A 390 34.88 20.03 3.42
CA MET A 390 35.95 20.97 3.78
C MET A 390 36.95 21.25 2.63
N LYS A 391 37.18 22.54 2.33
CA LYS A 391 38.08 23.02 1.27
C LYS A 391 39.58 22.87 1.58
N ASN A 392 39.96 22.70 2.85
CA ASN A 392 41.35 22.54 3.29
C ASN A 392 41.61 21.08 3.73
N ALA A 393 42.29 20.30 2.88
CA ALA A 393 42.50 18.86 3.07
C ALA A 393 43.66 18.48 4.03
N ALA A 394 44.32 19.45 4.67
CA ALA A 394 45.62 19.22 5.32
C ALA A 394 45.55 18.58 6.73
N ASN A 395 44.43 18.72 7.46
CA ASN A 395 44.28 18.25 8.85
C ASN A 395 42.89 17.59 9.06
N ASN A 396 42.52 16.63 8.21
CA ASN A 396 41.22 15.97 8.36
C ASN A 396 41.35 14.74 9.23
N TYR A 397 40.72 14.83 10.38
CA TYR A 397 40.82 13.90 11.48
C TYR A 397 39.48 13.18 11.69
N MET A 398 39.54 11.89 12.04
CA MET A 398 38.40 11.08 12.41
C MET A 398 38.63 10.42 13.78
N CYS A 399 37.56 10.26 14.54
CA CYS A 399 37.57 9.54 15.80
C CYS A 399 36.89 8.17 15.63
N CYS A 400 37.59 7.10 16.00
CA CYS A 400 37.03 5.76 16.02
C CYS A 400 36.27 5.52 17.33
N VAL A 401 35.01 5.11 17.23
CA VAL A 401 34.18 4.70 18.36
C VAL A 401 33.77 3.25 18.18
N THR A 402 34.06 2.43 19.17
CA THR A 402 33.67 1.02 19.23
C THR A 402 32.44 0.84 20.11
N ILE A 403 31.45 0.12 19.59
CA ILE A 403 30.15 -0.11 20.23
C ILE A 403 29.97 -1.60 20.41
N ASP A 404 29.91 -2.03 21.66
CA ASP A 404 29.75 -3.42 22.05
C ASP A 404 28.31 -3.66 22.50
N ILE A 405 27.56 -4.47 21.74
CA ILE A 405 26.22 -4.91 22.09
C ILE A 405 26.33 -6.33 22.66
N VAL A 406 25.96 -6.50 23.92
CA VAL A 406 26.00 -7.78 24.64
C VAL A 406 24.57 -8.21 24.99
N PRO A 407 23.94 -9.05 24.15
CA PRO A 407 22.63 -9.62 24.48
C PRO A 407 22.76 -10.69 25.57
N GLN A 408 21.86 -10.70 26.55
CA GLN A 408 21.68 -11.81 27.51
C GLN A 408 20.57 -12.78 27.09
N VAL A 409 19.70 -12.35 26.16
CA VAL A 409 18.59 -13.11 25.60
C VAL A 409 18.62 -13.01 24.08
N SER A 410 18.15 -14.04 23.37
CA SER A 410 18.05 -14.02 21.91
C SER A 410 17.08 -12.94 21.44
N ILE A 411 17.59 -12.00 20.64
CA ILE A 411 16.83 -10.91 20.04
C ILE A 411 16.58 -11.22 18.57
N GLN A 412 15.34 -11.04 18.11
CA GLN A 412 14.99 -11.23 16.71
C GLN A 412 15.43 -10.03 15.89
N GLU A 413 14.99 -8.83 16.22
CA GLU A 413 15.36 -7.65 15.44
C GLU A 413 16.03 -6.61 16.32
N ALA A 414 17.16 -6.07 15.88
CA ALA A 414 17.84 -4.97 16.57
C ALA A 414 18.29 -3.93 15.55
N GLN A 415 17.83 -2.68 15.72
CA GLN A 415 18.24 -1.54 14.93
C GLN A 415 19.04 -0.58 15.81
N LEU A 416 20.31 -0.42 15.45
CA LEU A 416 21.22 0.55 16.05
C LEU A 416 21.18 1.84 15.23
N ALA A 417 20.98 2.99 15.87
CA ALA A 417 21.02 4.31 15.28
C ALA A 417 21.99 5.20 16.06
N LEU A 418 22.91 5.84 15.34
CA LEU A 418 23.96 6.67 15.90
C LEU A 418 23.74 8.11 15.50
N LEU A 419 23.61 8.98 16.51
CA LEU A 419 23.16 10.35 16.35
C LEU A 419 24.24 11.30 16.86
N VAL A 420 24.76 12.11 15.95
CA VAL A 420 25.63 13.26 16.23
C VAL A 420 24.94 14.54 15.74
N GLN A 421 25.26 15.68 16.36
CA GLN A 421 24.74 16.96 15.89
C GLN A 421 25.61 17.49 14.74
N ARG A 422 24.97 18.06 13.70
CA ARG A 422 25.69 18.76 12.63
C ARG A 422 26.54 19.88 13.24
N PRO A 423 27.77 20.11 12.76
CA PRO A 423 28.37 19.65 11.49
C PRO A 423 29.10 18.30 11.56
N LEU A 424 29.00 17.54 12.66
CA LEU A 424 29.60 16.21 12.73
C LEU A 424 28.81 15.20 11.90
N LYS A 425 29.54 14.28 11.26
CA LYS A 425 29.00 13.16 10.51
C LYS A 425 29.58 11.86 11.03
N ILE A 426 28.76 10.81 11.02
CA ILE A 426 29.13 9.48 11.50
C ILE A 426 28.91 8.45 10.40
N VAL A 427 29.86 7.54 10.24
CA VAL A 427 29.82 6.45 9.26
C VAL A 427 30.22 5.13 9.94
N PRO A 428 29.38 4.07 9.92
CA PRO A 428 27.96 4.07 9.52
C PRO A 428 27.07 4.82 10.53
N ASN A 429 25.90 5.32 10.11
CA ASN A 429 24.96 6.04 10.98
C ASN A 429 23.81 5.17 11.53
N SER A 430 23.56 4.02 10.92
CA SER A 430 22.59 3.03 11.40
C SER A 430 22.96 1.63 10.93
N MET A 431 22.59 0.62 11.72
CA MET A 431 22.83 -0.79 11.42
C MET A 431 21.61 -1.62 11.85
N PHE A 432 21.31 -2.67 11.11
CA PHE A 432 20.20 -3.58 11.40
C PHE A 432 20.71 -5.01 11.55
N TYR A 433 20.22 -5.70 12.58
CA TYR A 433 20.53 -7.08 12.89
C TYR A 433 19.23 -7.87 12.99
N SER A 434 19.14 -8.96 12.24
CA SER A 434 17.96 -9.82 12.18
C SER A 434 18.01 -11.03 13.12
N ASN A 435 19.09 -11.20 13.89
CA ASN A 435 19.18 -12.12 15.02
C ASN A 435 20.44 -11.77 15.84
N LEU A 436 20.28 -11.34 17.09
CA LEU A 436 21.39 -11.03 17.99
C LEU A 436 21.40 -12.02 19.16
N SER A 437 22.44 -12.86 19.21
CA SER A 437 22.62 -13.89 20.25
C SER A 437 24.01 -13.84 20.89
N GLU A 438 25.02 -13.43 20.13
CA GLU A 438 26.39 -13.26 20.59
C GLU A 438 26.73 -11.78 20.79
N LYS A 439 27.84 -11.52 21.49
CA LYS A 439 28.41 -10.18 21.60
C LYS A 439 28.81 -9.69 20.20
N THR A 440 28.25 -8.57 19.77
CA THR A 440 28.63 -7.92 18.51
C THR A 440 29.30 -6.59 18.77
N SER A 441 30.48 -6.40 18.20
CA SER A 441 31.26 -5.17 18.27
C SER A 441 31.23 -4.46 16.93
N ILE A 442 30.97 -3.15 16.93
CA ILE A 442 30.85 -2.33 15.72
C ILE A 442 31.81 -1.15 15.85
N THR A 443 32.57 -0.88 14.79
CA THR A 443 33.43 0.30 14.68
C THR A 443 32.73 1.37 13.86
N CYS A 444 32.64 2.58 14.40
CA CYS A 444 32.08 3.74 13.74
C CYS A 444 33.09 4.88 13.74
N TYR A 445 33.06 5.71 12.70
CA TYR A 445 33.98 6.83 12.55
C TYR A 445 33.21 8.15 12.54
N VAL A 446 33.61 9.07 13.41
CA VAL A 446 33.05 10.42 13.49
C VAL A 446 34.06 11.45 12.99
N PHE A 447 33.63 12.35 12.12
CA PHE A 447 34.45 13.43 11.56
C PHE A 447 33.62 14.70 11.31
N PRO A 448 34.24 15.89 11.29
CA PRO A 448 33.57 17.13 10.89
C PRO A 448 33.36 17.18 9.37
N ASP A 449 32.14 17.49 8.92
CA ASP A 449 31.82 17.62 7.49
C ASP A 449 32.02 19.06 6.96
N GLU A 450 31.72 20.05 7.81
CA GLU A 450 31.77 21.47 7.50
C GLU A 450 32.69 22.24 8.47
N SER A 451 33.28 23.35 7.99
CA SER A 451 34.10 24.25 8.81
C SER A 451 33.24 25.25 9.61
N THR A 452 32.26 24.75 10.34
CA THR A 452 31.34 25.53 11.20
C THR A 452 31.53 25.15 12.67
N GLU A 453 30.98 25.95 13.57
CA GLU A 453 31.06 25.68 15.02
C GLU A 453 30.27 24.42 15.40
N VAL A 454 30.64 23.76 16.49
CA VAL A 454 30.00 22.50 16.92
C VAL A 454 29.27 22.69 18.25
N PRO A 455 27.94 22.45 18.31
CA PRO A 455 27.17 22.68 19.54
C PRO A 455 27.56 21.73 20.69
N THR A 456 27.79 20.45 20.40
CA THR A 456 28.13 19.43 21.40
C THR A 456 28.97 18.31 20.80
N LEU A 457 29.87 17.75 21.60
CA LEU A 457 30.63 16.53 21.28
C LEU A 457 29.93 15.24 21.73
N ALA A 458 28.66 15.32 22.15
CA ALA A 458 27.90 14.16 22.56
C ALA A 458 27.47 13.28 21.37
N LEU A 459 27.91 12.03 21.38
CA LEU A 459 27.42 10.94 20.54
C LEU A 459 26.28 10.23 21.27
N GLU A 460 25.09 10.23 20.69
CA GLU A 460 23.90 9.54 21.21
C GLU A 460 23.68 8.24 20.41
N VAL A 461 23.67 7.11 21.11
CA VAL A 461 23.49 5.78 20.54
C VAL A 461 22.14 5.23 20.99
N LYS A 462 21.24 5.02 20.04
CA LYS A 462 19.91 4.44 20.26
C LYS A 462 19.84 3.06 19.67
N LEU A 463 19.35 2.11 20.45
CA LEU A 463 19.15 0.73 20.03
C LEU A 463 17.68 0.37 20.25
N SER A 464 16.94 0.08 19.18
CA SER A 464 15.60 -0.47 19.25
C SER A 464 15.62 -1.97 18.95
N VAL A 465 14.96 -2.75 19.80
CA VAL A 465 15.05 -4.21 19.83
C VAL A 465 13.66 -4.82 19.91
N ILE A 466 13.42 -5.90 19.17
CA ILE A 466 12.25 -6.76 19.28
C ILE A 466 12.71 -8.13 19.77
N SER A 467 12.27 -8.47 20.98
CA SER A 467 12.51 -9.78 21.58
C SER A 467 11.67 -10.88 20.91
N SER A 468 11.96 -12.15 21.20
CA SER A 468 11.13 -13.29 20.74
C SER A 468 9.67 -13.24 21.21
N LEU A 469 9.36 -12.38 22.19
CA LEU A 469 8.01 -12.11 22.68
C LEU A 469 7.26 -11.06 21.83
N GLY A 470 7.89 -10.48 20.81
CA GLY A 470 7.29 -9.49 19.91
C GLY A 470 7.13 -8.08 20.50
N VAL A 471 7.62 -7.83 21.72
CA VAL A 471 7.54 -6.52 22.37
C VAL A 471 8.71 -5.64 21.93
N PRO A 472 8.47 -4.47 21.32
CA PRO A 472 9.52 -3.52 20.97
C PRO A 472 10.02 -2.80 22.23
N ARG A 473 11.34 -2.71 22.36
CA ARG A 473 12.04 -2.04 23.46
C ARG A 473 13.12 -1.12 22.89
N ALA A 474 13.48 -0.06 23.60
CA ALA A 474 14.52 0.87 23.17
C ALA A 474 15.47 1.22 24.32
N LEU A 475 16.76 1.27 24.02
CA LEU A 475 17.83 1.69 24.93
C LEU A 475 18.56 2.88 24.30
N SER A 476 18.90 3.88 25.12
CA SER A 476 19.71 5.02 24.68
C SER A 476 20.92 5.19 25.60
N ARG A 477 22.09 5.43 25.03
CA ARG A 477 23.34 5.76 25.75
C ARG A 477 24.00 6.96 25.08
N THR A 478 24.68 7.77 25.88
CA THR A 478 25.42 8.94 25.40
C THR A 478 26.88 8.84 25.82
N THR A 479 27.79 9.23 24.93
CA THR A 479 29.23 9.36 25.20
C THR A 479 29.77 10.65 24.60
N PHE A 480 30.93 11.10 25.06
CA PHE A 480 31.58 12.31 24.54
C PHE A 480 32.77 11.95 23.66
N LEU A 481 32.86 12.61 22.52
CA LEU A 481 34.00 12.53 21.62
C LEU A 481 35.18 13.37 22.14
N PRO A 482 36.43 13.04 21.75
CA PRO A 482 37.60 13.80 22.15
C PRO A 482 37.55 15.22 21.60
N MET A 483 37.89 16.20 22.44
CA MET A 483 37.95 17.62 22.04
C MET A 483 38.98 17.87 20.93
N SER A 484 40.03 17.04 20.90
CA SER A 484 41.12 17.04 19.92
C SER A 484 40.67 16.75 18.49
N LEU A 485 39.47 16.21 18.28
CA LEU A 485 38.88 16.03 16.94
C LEU A 485 38.55 17.37 16.26
N ILE A 486 38.25 18.41 17.05
CA ILE A 486 37.67 19.65 16.56
C ILE A 486 38.54 20.87 16.86
N MET A 487 39.09 20.95 18.07
CA MET A 487 39.77 22.15 18.56
C MET A 487 41.28 21.99 18.44
N GLU A 488 41.96 22.99 17.87
CA GLU A 488 43.43 23.08 17.80
C GLU A 488 43.98 24.00 18.91
N PRO A 489 45.19 23.76 19.42
CA PRO A 489 45.82 24.64 20.42
C PRO A 489 46.12 26.03 19.83
N SER A 490 45.88 27.09 20.61
CA SER A 490 46.12 28.49 20.21
C SER A 490 46.83 29.29 21.32
N ILE A 491 47.24 30.52 20.98
CA ILE A 491 47.89 31.45 21.90
C ILE A 491 46.81 32.16 22.74
N PRO A 492 46.94 32.23 24.08
CA PRO A 492 45.93 32.86 24.93
C PRO A 492 45.89 34.38 24.80
N GLU A 493 44.71 34.90 24.50
CA GLU A 493 44.37 36.31 24.47
C GLU A 493 43.98 36.83 25.86
N LYS A 494 44.38 38.07 26.18
CA LYS A 494 44.15 38.65 27.52
C LYS A 494 42.75 39.19 27.72
N GLU A 495 42.09 39.67 26.66
CA GLU A 495 40.72 40.16 26.68
C GLU A 495 39.99 39.82 25.38
N ASN A 496 38.78 39.26 25.50
CA ASN A 496 37.85 39.02 24.40
C ASN A 496 36.44 39.58 24.68
N THR A 497 35.61 39.63 23.65
CA THR A 497 34.27 40.25 23.61
C THR A 497 33.30 39.61 24.59
N HIS A 498 33.15 38.28 24.55
CA HIS A 498 32.22 37.55 25.42
C HIS A 498 32.98 36.86 26.55
N LYS A 499 32.51 37.03 27.79
CA LYS A 499 33.16 36.50 29.01
C LYS A 499 32.13 35.79 29.89
N ILE A 500 32.42 34.56 30.28
CA ILE A 500 31.61 33.75 31.20
C ILE A 500 32.49 33.34 32.38
N THR A 501 31.99 33.50 33.61
CA THR A 501 32.69 33.09 34.83
C THR A 501 31.92 32.02 35.57
N LEU A 502 32.57 30.89 35.84
CA LEU A 502 32.04 29.77 36.60
C LEU A 502 32.72 29.73 37.96
N SER A 503 31.95 29.53 39.04
CA SER A 503 32.47 29.29 40.39
C SER A 503 32.47 27.80 40.71
N THR A 504 33.50 27.34 41.43
CA THR A 504 33.59 25.96 41.90
C THR A 504 33.54 25.90 43.41
N SER A 505 32.95 24.83 43.96
CA SER A 505 32.87 24.61 45.41
C SER A 505 34.20 24.23 46.07
N GLU A 506 35.18 23.80 45.27
CA GLU A 506 36.52 23.41 45.71
C GLU A 506 37.60 24.24 45.00
N ALA A 507 38.83 24.15 45.52
CA ALA A 507 39.99 24.88 45.03
C ALA A 507 40.26 24.61 43.53
N PRO A 508 40.64 25.65 42.76
CA PRO A 508 40.82 25.54 41.32
C PRO A 508 42.04 24.68 40.94
N ILE A 509 41.87 23.83 39.93
CA ILE A 509 42.87 22.89 39.42
C ILE A 509 43.64 23.55 38.27
N ALA A 510 44.94 23.25 38.15
CA ALA A 510 45.76 23.72 37.04
C ALA A 510 45.21 23.26 35.69
N LEU A 511 45.05 24.17 34.73
CA LEU A 511 44.48 23.84 33.41
C LEU A 511 45.27 22.77 32.64
N PRO A 512 46.61 22.69 32.73
CA PRO A 512 47.39 21.61 32.11
C PRO A 512 47.03 20.19 32.58
N THR A 513 46.51 20.01 33.81
CA THR A 513 46.10 18.68 34.28
C THR A 513 44.72 18.29 33.76
N LEU A 514 43.86 19.27 33.48
CA LEU A 514 42.56 19.03 32.87
C LEU A 514 42.66 18.85 31.36
N PHE A 515 43.60 19.54 30.70
CA PHE A 515 43.79 19.56 29.25
C PHE A 515 45.20 19.11 28.85
N SER A 516 45.62 17.93 29.30
CA SER A 516 46.95 17.38 29.03
C SER A 516 47.28 17.28 27.54
N GLU A 517 46.30 16.94 26.71
CA GLU A 517 46.37 16.80 25.25
C GLU A 517 46.84 18.09 24.53
N TYR A 518 46.71 19.25 25.16
CA TYR A 518 46.94 20.58 24.56
C TYR A 518 48.12 21.34 25.18
N THR A 519 48.97 20.63 25.91
CA THR A 519 50.14 21.23 26.58
C THR A 519 51.35 21.21 25.65
N HIS A 520 51.97 22.39 25.46
CA HIS A 520 53.21 22.55 24.70
C HIS A 520 54.29 23.15 25.61
N GLU A 521 55.56 23.05 25.20
CA GLU A 521 56.68 23.68 25.90
C GLU A 521 56.50 25.22 25.91
N GLY A 522 55.98 25.76 27.02
CA GLY A 522 55.66 27.19 27.17
C GLY A 522 54.23 27.51 27.65
N THR A 523 53.35 26.51 27.80
CA THR A 523 51.98 26.74 28.29
C THR A 523 51.99 27.21 29.75
N SER A 524 51.35 28.35 30.03
CA SER A 524 51.22 28.83 31.41
C SER A 524 50.22 27.97 32.20
N ALA A 525 50.49 27.70 33.48
CA ALA A 525 49.62 26.88 34.32
C ALA A 525 48.19 27.45 34.49
N ASN A 526 48.00 28.74 34.18
CA ASN A 526 46.79 29.50 34.51
C ASN A 526 46.01 29.98 33.29
N SER A 527 46.47 29.70 32.07
CA SER A 527 45.77 30.09 30.85
C SER A 527 45.99 29.08 29.74
N ILE A 528 44.91 28.65 29.09
CA ILE A 528 44.96 27.83 27.88
C ILE A 528 44.01 28.41 26.83
N ALA A 529 44.34 28.24 25.55
CA ALA A 529 43.53 28.74 24.46
C ALA A 529 43.42 27.73 23.33
N PHE A 530 42.28 27.80 22.65
CA PHE A 530 41.86 26.87 21.63
C PHE A 530 41.36 27.65 20.41
N LYS A 531 41.52 27.07 19.24
CA LYS A 531 41.01 27.56 17.97
C LYS A 531 39.93 26.61 17.47
N SER A 532 38.77 27.17 17.17
CA SER A 532 37.62 26.44 16.61
C SER A 532 37.81 26.11 15.13
N PRO A 533 37.06 25.15 14.56
CA PRO A 533 37.06 24.84 13.14
C PRO A 533 36.64 26.05 12.26
N ALA A 534 35.85 26.97 12.81
CA ALA A 534 35.51 28.23 12.16
C ALA A 534 36.65 29.28 12.22
N GLY A 535 37.77 28.95 12.85
CA GLY A 535 38.95 29.80 12.99
C GLY A 535 38.92 30.76 14.19
N LYS A 536 37.88 30.73 15.01
CA LYS A 536 37.68 31.64 16.16
C LYS A 536 38.44 31.15 17.39
N THR A 537 38.94 32.07 18.21
CA THR A 537 39.71 31.76 19.42
C THR A 537 38.86 31.79 20.68
N GLY A 538 39.09 30.79 21.55
CA GLY A 538 38.50 30.71 22.88
C GLY A 538 39.55 30.42 23.93
N THR A 539 39.52 31.17 25.03
CA THR A 539 40.52 31.17 26.10
C THR A 539 39.88 30.80 27.43
N ILE A 540 40.58 30.00 28.23
CA ILE A 540 40.19 29.66 29.60
C ILE A 540 41.27 30.19 30.54
N LEU A 541 40.86 31.01 31.50
CA LEU A 541 41.70 31.65 32.49
C LEU A 541 41.36 31.16 33.89
N LEU A 542 42.39 30.77 34.63
CA LEU A 542 42.31 30.40 36.04
C LEU A 542 42.48 31.64 36.92
N GLY A 543 41.54 31.90 37.83
CA GLY A 543 41.70 32.94 38.83
C GLY A 543 42.79 32.59 39.85
N LYS A 544 43.87 33.38 39.93
CA LYS A 544 44.99 33.15 40.86
C LYS A 544 44.61 33.23 42.35
N SER A 545 43.54 33.95 42.68
CA SER A 545 43.08 34.21 44.06
C SER A 545 41.58 33.97 44.24
N SER A 546 40.91 33.39 43.23
CA SER A 546 39.47 33.17 43.21
C SER A 546 39.18 31.76 42.72
N GLU A 547 38.28 31.05 43.41
CA GLU A 547 37.80 29.69 43.06
C GLU A 547 36.86 29.76 41.84
N ARG A 548 37.34 30.38 40.76
CA ARG A 548 36.57 30.72 39.56
C ARG A 548 37.37 30.49 38.29
N TYR A 549 36.71 29.89 37.31
CA TYR A 549 37.19 29.75 35.94
C TYR A 549 36.54 30.82 35.07
N ARG A 550 37.34 31.60 34.33
CA ARG A 550 36.83 32.60 33.39
C ARG A 550 37.10 32.13 31.96
N LEU A 551 36.04 31.90 31.20
CA LEU A 551 36.10 31.57 29.79
C LEU A 551 35.85 32.84 28.97
N GLN A 552 36.66 33.10 27.94
CA GLN A 552 36.47 34.24 27.04
C GLN A 552 36.68 33.83 25.59
N ALA A 553 35.81 34.25 24.68
CA ALA A 553 35.96 33.97 23.26
C ALA A 553 35.50 35.16 22.41
N GLU A 554 35.93 35.18 21.15
CA GLU A 554 35.50 36.17 20.16
C GLU A 554 34.00 36.04 19.84
N SER A 555 33.45 34.83 19.91
CA SER A 555 32.05 34.52 19.63
C SER A 555 31.46 33.62 20.71
N LEU A 556 30.18 33.85 21.03
CA LEU A 556 29.45 33.07 22.03
C LEU A 556 29.29 31.59 21.64
N THR A 557 29.25 31.27 20.34
CA THR A 557 29.10 29.90 19.85
C THR A 557 30.27 29.01 20.29
N THR A 558 31.49 29.51 20.24
CA THR A 558 32.71 28.81 20.66
C THR A 558 32.73 28.52 22.18
N LEU A 559 32.07 29.36 23.00
CA LEU A 559 31.98 29.15 24.44
C LEU A 559 31.14 27.93 24.81
N SER A 560 30.17 27.55 23.97
CA SER A 560 29.28 26.40 24.22
C SER A 560 30.07 25.12 24.44
N LEU A 561 31.00 24.81 23.53
CA LEU A 561 31.83 23.63 23.62
C LEU A 561 32.84 23.71 24.77
N LEU A 562 33.44 24.88 25.00
CA LEU A 562 34.43 25.05 26.06
C LEU A 562 33.83 24.88 27.47
N VAL A 563 32.63 25.40 27.69
CA VAL A 563 31.89 25.21 28.95
C VAL A 563 31.54 23.73 29.13
N GLU A 564 31.05 23.06 28.08
CA GLU A 564 30.73 21.62 28.12
C GLU A 564 31.92 20.77 28.56
N GLN A 565 33.06 20.99 27.91
CA GLN A 565 34.27 20.20 28.15
C GLN A 565 34.88 20.48 29.52
N LEU A 566 34.92 21.75 29.94
CA LEU A 566 35.42 22.11 31.27
C LEU A 566 34.55 21.52 32.37
N VAL A 567 33.22 21.64 32.27
CA VAL A 567 32.29 21.10 33.28
C VAL A 567 32.35 19.57 33.30
N SER A 568 32.39 18.91 32.14
CA SER A 568 32.48 17.45 32.03
C SER A 568 33.79 16.92 32.65
N ARG A 569 34.93 17.54 32.33
CA ARG A 569 36.25 17.14 32.87
C ARG A 569 36.36 17.39 34.37
N LEU A 570 35.84 18.51 34.88
CA LEU A 570 35.82 18.80 36.32
C LEU A 570 34.95 17.77 37.08
N LYS A 571 33.75 17.47 36.58
CA LYS A 571 32.88 16.44 37.18
C LYS A 571 33.52 15.05 37.15
N LYS A 572 34.24 14.70 36.08
CA LYS A 572 34.97 13.43 35.98
C LYS A 572 36.09 13.34 37.02
N TYR A 573 36.86 14.42 37.19
CA TYR A 573 37.95 14.50 38.16
C TYR A 573 37.45 14.39 39.60
N TYR A 574 36.38 15.11 39.95
CA TYR A 574 35.77 15.09 41.28
C TYR A 574 34.69 14.02 41.45
N SER A 575 34.67 12.97 40.62
CA SER A 575 33.66 11.90 40.69
C SER A 575 33.61 11.17 42.04
N GLN A 576 34.67 11.27 42.85
CA GLN A 576 34.73 10.72 44.22
C GLN A 576 34.07 11.62 45.28
N ASN A 577 33.85 12.92 44.98
CA ASN A 577 33.25 13.89 45.88
C ASN A 577 31.82 14.22 45.44
N GLU A 578 30.81 13.59 46.05
CA GLU A 578 29.39 13.81 45.71
C GLU A 578 28.91 15.25 45.98
N THR A 579 29.64 16.02 46.79
CA THR A 579 29.32 17.41 47.15
C THR A 579 29.84 18.45 46.14
N TYR A 580 30.62 18.03 45.14
CA TYR A 580 31.22 18.98 44.19
C TYR A 580 30.18 19.59 43.26
N ARG A 581 30.14 20.93 43.20
CA ARG A 581 29.22 21.67 42.33
C ARG A 581 29.94 22.79 41.59
N VAL A 582 29.56 22.96 40.32
CA VAL A 582 29.91 24.13 39.50
C VAL A 582 28.69 25.03 39.46
N SER A 583 28.83 26.26 39.96
CA SER A 583 27.75 27.23 40.03
C SER A 583 27.96 28.39 39.06
N PHE A 584 26.87 28.91 38.54
CA PHE A 584 26.83 30.09 37.70
C PHE A 584 25.92 31.15 38.34
N SER A 585 26.48 32.34 38.60
CA SER A 585 25.81 33.40 39.36
C SER A 585 25.60 34.70 38.57
N SER A 586 26.04 34.78 37.32
CA SER A 586 25.83 35.96 36.47
C SER A 586 24.51 35.88 35.68
N SER A 587 24.10 37.01 35.11
CA SER A 587 22.93 37.05 34.23
C SER A 587 23.15 36.19 32.98
N LEU A 588 22.09 35.50 32.55
CA LEU A 588 22.06 34.74 31.30
C LEU A 588 22.20 35.69 30.08
N PRO A 589 22.87 35.25 28.99
CA PRO A 589 23.10 36.04 27.78
C PRO A 589 21.82 36.14 26.92
N ALA A 590 20.85 36.95 27.36
CA ALA A 590 19.58 37.13 26.64
C ALA A 590 19.76 37.85 25.30
N GLY A 591 20.58 38.90 25.29
CA GLY A 591 20.80 39.74 24.12
C GLY A 591 21.42 38.97 22.96
N GLU A 592 22.40 38.12 23.24
CA GLU A 592 23.02 37.31 22.20
C GLU A 592 22.07 36.26 21.62
N ILE A 593 21.24 35.60 22.44
CA ILE A 593 20.23 34.66 21.92
C ILE A 593 19.28 35.36 20.95
N PHE A 594 18.87 36.59 21.26
CA PHE A 594 18.01 37.37 20.38
C PHE A 594 18.66 37.61 19.02
N GLU A 595 19.92 38.02 19.00
CA GLU A 595 20.66 38.23 17.76
C GLU A 595 20.71 36.96 16.89
N TYR A 596 21.06 35.80 17.46
CA TYR A 596 21.12 34.55 16.71
C TYR A 596 19.74 34.03 16.28
N SER A 597 18.71 34.16 17.14
CA SER A 597 17.34 33.78 16.78
C SER A 597 16.75 34.69 15.70
N GLN A 598 17.05 35.98 15.72
CA GLN A 598 16.62 36.93 14.69
C GLN A 598 17.29 36.64 13.36
N LYS A 599 18.61 36.33 13.38
CA LYS A 599 19.34 35.90 12.17
C LYS A 599 18.71 34.64 11.57
N HIS A 600 18.40 33.63 12.39
CA HIS A 600 17.72 32.42 11.95
C HIS A 600 16.35 32.71 11.32
N PHE A 601 15.52 33.50 12.01
CA PHE A 601 14.19 33.88 11.55
C PHE A 601 14.20 34.59 10.18
N LEU A 602 15.13 35.53 9.97
CA LEU A 602 15.24 36.27 8.70
C LEU A 602 15.63 35.36 7.54
N VAL A 603 16.65 34.52 7.71
CA VAL A 603 17.09 33.58 6.67
C VAL A 603 15.97 32.58 6.34
N LYS A 604 15.25 32.10 7.36
CA LYS A 604 14.10 31.21 7.15
C LYS A 604 12.97 31.89 6.36
N GLN A 605 12.69 33.16 6.64
CA GLN A 605 11.70 33.94 5.90
C GLN A 605 12.09 34.10 4.43
N GLU A 606 13.37 34.32 4.15
CA GLU A 606 13.91 34.38 2.78
C GLU A 606 13.78 33.03 2.05
N VAL A 607 14.15 31.92 2.70
CA VAL A 607 13.95 30.56 2.16
C VAL A 607 12.47 30.31 1.82
N ASN A 608 11.55 30.65 2.72
CA ASN A 608 10.10 30.51 2.48
C ASN A 608 9.64 31.39 1.31
N SER A 609 10.19 32.60 1.15
CA SER A 609 9.87 33.50 0.04
C SER A 609 10.33 32.93 -1.31
N LEU A 610 11.52 32.32 -1.35
CA LEU A 610 12.09 31.67 -2.55
C LEU A 610 11.32 30.40 -2.92
N GLN A 611 10.95 29.57 -1.93
CA GLN A 611 10.10 28.40 -2.16
C GLN A 611 8.74 28.80 -2.76
N ASN A 612 8.12 29.87 -2.24
CA ASN A 612 6.86 30.40 -2.78
C ASN A 612 7.04 30.95 -4.20
N LYS A 613 8.16 31.64 -4.49
CA LYS A 613 8.50 32.12 -5.84
C LYS A 613 8.65 30.94 -6.81
N ILE A 614 9.36 29.88 -6.44
CA ILE A 614 9.54 28.67 -7.26
C ILE A 614 8.20 27.97 -7.49
N SER A 615 7.33 27.89 -6.48
CA SER A 615 5.99 27.32 -6.61
C SER A 615 5.14 28.09 -7.63
N GLN A 616 5.19 29.42 -7.60
CA GLN A 616 4.51 30.27 -8.58
C GLN A 616 5.08 30.10 -9.99
N LEU A 617 6.41 30.15 -10.15
CA LEU A 617 7.07 29.94 -11.44
C LEU A 617 6.80 28.55 -12.02
N SER A 618 6.81 27.50 -11.19
CA SER A 618 6.49 26.13 -11.59
C SER A 618 5.04 25.99 -12.07
N SER A 619 4.11 26.69 -11.41
CA SER A 619 2.71 26.76 -11.85
C SER A 619 2.59 27.47 -13.21
N GLN A 620 3.28 28.60 -13.40
CA GLN A 620 3.34 29.30 -14.68
C GLN A 620 3.93 28.43 -15.79
N TYR A 621 5.06 27.78 -15.55
CA TYR A 621 5.71 26.86 -16.47
C TYR A 621 4.76 25.75 -16.92
N ARG A 622 4.06 25.12 -15.97
CA ARG A 622 3.05 24.09 -16.25
C ARG A 622 1.88 24.61 -17.07
N LEU A 623 1.43 25.85 -16.83
CA LEU A 623 0.37 26.48 -17.61
C LEU A 623 0.80 26.75 -19.06
N ILE A 624 2.04 27.20 -19.26
CA ILE A 624 2.63 27.43 -20.58
C ILE A 624 2.73 26.10 -21.34
N GLN A 625 3.25 25.05 -20.70
CA GLN A 625 3.31 23.71 -21.28
C GLN A 625 1.92 23.19 -21.69
N LYS A 626 0.91 23.32 -20.82
CA LYS A 626 -0.48 22.94 -21.15
C LYS A 626 -1.01 23.70 -22.37
N ARG A 627 -0.72 25.00 -22.48
CA ARG A 627 -1.10 25.84 -23.62
C ARG A 627 -0.37 25.43 -24.90
N LEU A 628 0.92 25.13 -24.82
CA LEU A 628 1.72 24.62 -25.94
C LEU A 628 1.18 23.28 -26.47
N ILE A 629 0.90 22.32 -25.59
CA ILE A 629 0.32 21.01 -25.97
C ILE A 629 -1.05 21.20 -26.65
N ALA A 630 -1.91 22.07 -26.12
CA ALA A 630 -3.19 22.37 -26.74
C ALA A 630 -3.04 22.96 -28.15
N LYS A 631 -2.03 23.83 -28.36
CA LYS A 631 -1.72 24.38 -29.68
C LYS A 631 -1.09 23.37 -30.63
N TYR A 632 -0.22 22.47 -30.16
CA TYR A 632 0.36 21.39 -30.98
C TYR A 632 -0.70 20.40 -31.49
N ARG A 633 -1.76 20.17 -30.70
CA ARG A 633 -2.90 19.32 -31.13
C ARG A 633 -3.85 20.01 -32.12
N ALA A 634 -3.77 21.34 -32.27
CA ALA A 634 -4.64 22.07 -33.18
C ALA A 634 -4.21 21.84 -34.63
N LYS A 635 -5.18 21.54 -35.51
CA LYS A 635 -4.93 21.30 -36.95
C LYS A 635 -4.41 22.54 -37.69
N ASN A 636 -4.63 23.74 -37.14
CA ASN A 636 -4.23 25.01 -37.75
C ASN A 636 -2.97 25.55 -37.04
N PRO A 637 -1.85 25.77 -37.76
CA PRO A 637 -0.63 26.28 -37.16
C PRO A 637 -0.80 27.76 -36.78
N SER A 638 -0.74 28.05 -35.48
CA SER A 638 -0.58 29.42 -34.97
C SER A 638 0.86 29.63 -34.53
N SER A 639 1.36 30.87 -34.59
CA SER A 639 2.74 31.16 -34.15
C SER A 639 2.95 30.73 -32.68
N LEU A 640 4.02 29.96 -32.46
CA LEU A 640 4.42 29.42 -31.15
C LEU A 640 5.57 30.19 -30.52
N LYS A 641 6.27 31.03 -31.30
CA LYS A 641 7.51 31.70 -30.89
C LYS A 641 7.40 32.48 -29.58
N SER A 642 6.27 33.14 -29.32
CA SER A 642 6.07 33.88 -28.07
C SER A 642 5.91 32.99 -26.84
N LEU A 643 5.35 31.79 -27.00
CA LEU A 643 5.19 30.82 -25.91
C LEU A 643 6.48 30.04 -25.67
N GLU A 644 7.27 29.80 -26.72
CA GLU A 644 8.61 29.20 -26.60
C GLU A 644 9.56 30.13 -25.84
N LEU A 645 9.62 31.42 -26.20
CA LEU A 645 10.42 32.40 -25.46
C LEU A 645 9.98 32.50 -23.99
N LEU A 646 8.68 32.56 -23.71
CA LEU A 646 8.18 32.61 -22.33
C LEU A 646 8.50 31.32 -21.55
N LEU A 647 8.52 30.17 -22.22
CA LEU A 647 8.90 28.90 -21.60
C LEU A 647 10.38 28.90 -21.22
N ASP A 648 11.24 29.41 -22.10
CA ASP A 648 12.69 29.51 -21.86
C ASP A 648 12.98 30.53 -20.73
N ASP A 649 12.36 31.71 -20.75
CA ASP A 649 12.52 32.74 -19.71
C ASP A 649 12.06 32.21 -18.33
N THR A 650 10.90 31.55 -18.28
CA THR A 650 10.40 30.97 -17.01
C THR A 650 11.28 29.82 -16.53
N TYR A 651 11.92 29.07 -17.43
CA TYR A 651 12.88 28.03 -17.07
C TYR A 651 14.16 28.62 -16.48
N THR A 652 14.72 29.68 -17.09
CA THR A 652 15.90 30.38 -16.54
C THR A 652 15.60 30.99 -15.17
N ASP A 653 14.43 31.60 -15.00
CA ASP A 653 14.01 32.17 -13.71
C ASP A 653 13.89 31.09 -12.61
N ILE A 654 13.43 29.88 -12.97
CA ILE A 654 13.36 28.75 -12.03
C ILE A 654 14.77 28.31 -11.63
N LEU A 655 15.69 28.21 -12.59
CA LEU A 655 17.07 27.82 -12.30
C LEU A 655 17.75 28.84 -11.37
N GLU A 656 17.66 30.13 -11.67
CA GLU A 656 18.23 31.19 -10.84
C GLU A 656 17.63 31.19 -9.43
N ALA A 657 16.30 31.03 -9.31
CA ALA A 657 15.64 30.96 -8.00
C ALA A 657 16.03 29.70 -7.22
N THR A 658 16.32 28.58 -7.90
CA THR A 658 16.76 27.33 -7.27
C THR A 658 18.19 27.44 -6.76
N GLU A 659 19.11 28.05 -7.53
CA GLU A 659 20.48 28.32 -7.07
C GLU A 659 20.49 29.28 -5.88
N GLN A 660 19.64 30.31 -5.89
CA GLN A 660 19.44 31.19 -4.73
C GLN A 660 18.90 30.44 -3.52
N LEU A 661 17.95 29.52 -3.73
CA LEU A 661 17.39 28.69 -2.65
C LEU A 661 18.46 27.77 -2.03
N GLU A 662 19.30 27.12 -2.85
CA GLU A 662 20.39 26.28 -2.36
C GLU A 662 21.37 27.07 -1.48
N ASN A 663 21.79 28.26 -1.94
CA ASN A 663 22.65 29.14 -1.16
C ASN A 663 22.02 29.58 0.17
N GLU A 664 20.71 29.93 0.17
CA GLU A 664 20.02 30.29 1.41
C GLU A 664 19.73 29.10 2.32
N MET A 665 19.56 27.89 1.78
CA MET A 665 19.47 26.67 2.58
C MET A 665 20.80 26.37 3.29
N ASP A 666 21.94 26.61 2.64
CA ASP A 666 23.26 26.52 3.28
C ASP A 666 23.41 27.59 4.39
N ASN A 667 22.95 28.82 4.15
CA ASN A 667 22.95 29.87 5.18
C ASN A 667 22.03 29.52 6.36
N LEU A 668 20.86 28.93 6.09
CA LEU A 668 19.94 28.46 7.12
C LEU A 668 20.59 27.38 8.00
N SER A 669 21.28 26.42 7.38
CA SER A 669 21.99 25.37 8.12
C SER A 669 23.05 25.95 9.07
N LYS A 670 23.81 26.97 8.63
CA LYS A 670 24.78 27.68 9.47
C LYS A 670 24.10 28.43 10.62
N ALA A 671 22.98 29.11 10.34
CA ALA A 671 22.21 29.82 11.36
C ALA A 671 21.61 28.86 12.41
N GLN A 672 21.13 27.69 11.99
CA GLN A 672 20.65 26.62 12.89
C GLN A 672 21.76 26.10 13.80
N ILE A 673 22.97 25.88 13.26
CA ILE A 673 24.14 25.44 14.03
C ILE A 673 24.56 26.52 15.04
N ASP A 674 24.66 27.78 14.60
CA ASP A 674 24.99 28.92 15.47
C ASP A 674 23.98 29.03 16.64
N LEU A 675 22.68 28.98 16.33
CA LEU A 675 21.61 29.05 17.33
C LEU A 675 21.63 27.84 18.28
N SER A 676 21.86 26.63 17.74
CA SER A 676 22.00 25.41 18.54
C SER A 676 23.14 25.50 19.55
N CYS A 677 24.29 26.07 19.15
CA CYS A 677 25.41 26.31 20.07
C CYS A 677 25.00 27.19 21.24
N VAL A 678 24.30 28.30 20.96
CA VAL A 678 23.89 29.26 22.00
C VAL A 678 22.80 28.68 22.91
N VAL A 679 21.81 27.98 22.35
CA VAL A 679 20.76 27.31 23.15
C VAL A 679 21.35 26.23 24.05
N HIS A 680 22.34 25.46 23.55
CA HIS A 680 23.07 24.47 24.35
C HIS A 680 23.85 25.12 25.49
N LEU A 681 24.56 26.22 25.22
CA LEU A 681 25.26 26.98 26.24
C LEU A 681 24.30 27.45 27.34
N VAL A 682 23.16 28.04 26.96
CA VAL A 682 22.16 28.53 27.90
C VAL A 682 21.58 27.41 28.75
N LYS A 683 21.29 26.25 28.14
CA LYS A 683 20.85 25.07 28.87
C LYS A 683 21.88 24.61 29.91
N GLN A 684 23.17 24.62 29.56
CA GLN A 684 24.24 24.29 30.51
C GLN A 684 24.35 25.32 31.64
N LEU A 685 24.29 26.63 31.32
CA LEU A 685 24.33 27.69 32.30
C LEU A 685 23.16 27.58 33.30
N ILE A 686 21.95 27.33 32.81
CA ILE A 686 20.76 27.12 33.65
C ILE A 686 20.91 25.85 34.50
N GLY A 687 21.50 24.78 33.95
CA GLY A 687 21.79 23.57 34.73
C GLY A 687 22.85 23.74 35.82
N MET A 688 23.64 24.81 35.77
CA MET A 688 24.58 25.21 36.82
C MET A 688 23.97 26.21 37.81
N MET A 689 22.71 26.63 37.61
CA MET A 689 21.94 27.40 38.59
C MET A 689 21.22 26.41 39.52
N GLU A 690 21.14 26.69 40.83
CA GLU A 690 20.58 25.77 41.84
C GLU A 690 19.04 25.69 41.85
N ILE A 691 18.48 25.26 40.72
CA ILE A 691 17.05 25.16 40.45
C ILE A 691 16.52 23.79 40.96
N GLY A 692 15.25 23.75 41.42
CA GLY A 692 14.61 22.50 41.84
C GLY A 692 14.48 21.47 40.72
N SER A 693 14.61 20.17 41.04
CA SER A 693 14.69 19.05 40.08
C SER A 693 13.51 19.01 39.09
N GLY A 694 12.28 19.19 39.55
CA GLY A 694 11.10 19.18 38.65
C GLY A 694 11.04 20.38 37.69
N LEU A 695 11.54 21.55 38.10
CA LEU A 695 11.61 22.72 37.23
C LEU A 695 12.73 22.54 36.19
N MET A 696 13.86 21.93 36.60
CA MET A 696 14.95 21.60 35.69
C MET A 696 14.53 20.61 34.59
N GLU A 697 13.69 19.62 34.90
CA GLU A 697 13.14 18.70 33.90
C GLU A 697 12.26 19.43 32.86
N MET A 698 11.42 20.35 33.32
CA MET A 698 10.59 21.20 32.45
C MET A 698 11.45 22.15 31.59
N ILE A 699 12.52 22.72 32.13
CA ILE A 699 13.46 23.56 31.37
C ILE A 699 14.20 22.72 30.31
N ASN A 700 14.63 21.52 30.67
CA ASN A 700 15.34 20.62 29.76
C ASN A 700 14.49 20.21 28.55
N SER A 701 13.17 20.11 28.71
CA SER A 701 12.23 19.84 27.63
C SER A 701 11.84 21.09 26.83
N THR A 702 11.83 22.27 27.47
CA THR A 702 11.52 23.56 26.82
C THR A 702 12.67 24.00 25.90
N PHE A 703 13.91 23.98 26.40
CA PHE A 703 15.09 24.36 25.61
C PHE A 703 15.65 23.13 24.88
N CYS A 704 15.11 22.87 23.70
CA CYS A 704 15.64 21.87 22.79
C CYS A 704 16.98 22.36 22.21
N THR A 705 18.05 21.60 22.45
CA THR A 705 19.40 21.94 21.95
C THR A 705 19.52 21.78 20.44
N ARG A 706 18.71 20.91 19.84
CA ARG A 706 18.66 20.70 18.38
C ARG A 706 17.66 21.68 17.77
N VAL A 707 18.16 22.66 17.03
CA VAL A 707 17.34 23.57 16.22
C VAL A 707 17.02 22.85 14.92
N TYR A 708 15.74 22.65 14.65
CA TYR A 708 15.27 21.99 13.44
C TYR A 708 13.95 22.62 13.02
N ASP A 709 13.83 22.94 11.73
CA ASP A 709 12.61 23.48 11.15
C ASP A 709 11.90 22.43 10.31
N LEU A 710 10.60 22.28 10.54
CA LEU A 710 9.70 21.52 9.69
C LEU A 710 9.10 22.45 8.63
N GLU A 711 8.48 21.88 7.60
CA GLU A 711 7.84 22.66 6.53
C GLU A 711 6.73 23.59 7.05
N THR A 712 6.01 23.17 8.09
CA THR A 712 4.87 23.90 8.65
C THR A 712 5.12 24.49 10.04
N GLN A 713 6.31 24.27 10.62
CA GLN A 713 6.60 24.63 12.00
C GLN A 713 8.07 24.99 12.16
N SER A 714 8.33 26.21 12.62
CA SER A 714 9.67 26.71 12.88
C SER A 714 10.06 26.52 14.34
N TRP A 715 11.36 26.57 14.63
CA TRP A 715 11.85 26.50 16.01
C TRP A 715 11.28 27.61 16.92
N GLU A 716 11.11 28.82 16.39
CA GLU A 716 10.53 29.97 17.10
C GLU A 716 9.08 29.69 17.56
N ASP A 717 8.28 29.03 16.71
CA ASP A 717 6.89 28.72 17.02
C ASP A 717 6.78 27.72 18.18
N VAL A 718 7.63 26.69 18.16
CA VAL A 718 7.71 25.67 19.21
C VAL A 718 8.17 26.30 20.52
N THR A 719 9.24 27.09 20.44
CA THR A 719 9.86 27.68 21.63
C THR A 719 8.96 28.74 22.26
N ASP A 720 8.35 29.65 21.50
CA ASP A 720 7.43 30.65 22.05
C ASP A 720 6.24 30.01 22.78
N THR A 721 5.66 28.96 22.18
CA THR A 721 4.55 28.20 22.78
C THR A 721 4.99 27.54 24.10
N SER A 722 6.18 26.93 24.10
CA SER A 722 6.74 26.28 25.30
C SER A 722 7.10 27.30 26.41
N LEU A 723 7.64 28.46 26.06
CA LEU A 723 7.94 29.57 26.99
C LEU A 723 6.63 30.12 27.58
N CYS A 724 5.60 30.31 26.76
CA CYS A 724 4.27 30.72 27.22
C CYS A 724 3.67 29.74 28.23
N TYR A 725 3.79 28.44 27.95
CA TYR A 725 3.33 27.39 28.87
C TYR A 725 4.09 27.45 30.20
N LEU A 726 5.41 27.60 30.16
CA LEU A 726 6.27 27.66 31.32
C LEU A 726 5.99 28.91 32.18
N LEU A 727 5.73 30.07 31.56
CA LEU A 727 5.34 31.31 32.24
C LEU A 727 3.97 31.25 32.93
N ARG A 728 3.06 30.38 32.47
CA ARG A 728 1.70 30.22 33.03
C ARG A 728 1.59 29.10 34.07
N THR A 729 2.53 28.16 34.06
CA THR A 729 2.53 27.01 34.98
C THR A 729 3.61 27.15 36.06
N ALA A 730 4.85 26.77 35.76
CA ALA A 730 5.95 26.70 36.71
C ALA A 730 6.49 28.07 37.14
N LEU A 731 6.45 29.07 36.26
CA LEU A 731 6.95 30.44 36.52
C LEU A 731 5.82 31.48 36.61
N ALA A 732 4.59 31.10 36.95
CA ALA A 732 3.46 32.02 37.09
C ALA A 732 3.70 33.07 38.19
N LYS A 733 3.36 34.34 37.92
CA LYS A 733 3.49 35.45 38.88
C LYS A 733 2.30 35.54 39.84
N THR A 734 1.11 35.14 39.40
CA THR A 734 -0.13 35.19 40.19
C THR A 734 -0.96 33.93 40.00
N ASP A 735 -1.78 33.54 40.98
CA ASP A 735 -2.68 32.38 40.85
C ASP A 735 -3.78 32.59 39.79
N LYS A 736 -4.07 33.85 39.43
CA LYS A 736 -4.93 34.18 38.27
C LYS A 736 -4.29 33.79 36.94
N ASP A 737 -2.97 33.78 36.84
CA ASP A 737 -2.27 33.34 35.63
C ASP A 737 -2.31 31.82 35.48
N LYS A 738 -2.29 31.07 36.59
CA LYS A 738 -2.48 29.59 36.60
C LYS A 738 -3.89 29.17 36.17
N LEU A 739 -4.88 30.03 36.43
CA LEU A 739 -6.29 29.80 36.08
C LEU A 739 -6.63 30.12 34.62
N ARG A 740 -5.76 30.83 33.88
CA ARG A 740 -5.94 31.04 32.44
C ARG A 740 -5.60 29.75 31.70
N VAL A 741 -6.46 29.33 30.78
CA VAL A 741 -6.20 28.17 29.91
C VAL A 741 -4.86 28.35 29.22
N ALA A 742 -3.96 27.37 29.38
CA ALA A 742 -2.69 27.36 28.66
C ALA A 742 -3.01 27.32 27.15
N HIS A 743 -2.52 28.31 26.42
CA HIS A 743 -2.67 28.33 24.96
C HIS A 743 -1.80 27.19 24.44
N THR A 744 -2.44 26.13 23.95
CA THR A 744 -1.78 24.93 23.40
C THR A 744 -1.85 24.89 21.88
N SER A 745 -2.53 25.85 21.26
CA SER A 745 -2.51 26.03 19.82
C SER A 745 -1.26 26.78 19.38
N PHE A 746 -0.56 26.19 18.42
CA PHE A 746 0.58 26.77 17.73
C PHE A 746 0.10 27.93 16.85
N GLU A 747 0.69 29.10 17.06
CA GLU A 747 0.52 30.26 16.18
C GLU A 747 1.87 30.59 15.56
N GLU A 748 1.89 30.82 14.25
CA GLU A 748 3.09 31.23 13.53
C GLU A 748 3.57 32.59 14.06
N VAL A 749 4.83 32.65 14.46
CA VAL A 749 5.48 33.87 14.94
C VAL A 749 5.76 34.78 13.74
N LYS A 750 4.96 35.84 13.59
CA LYS A 750 5.16 36.84 12.53
C LYS A 750 6.16 37.94 12.91
N ASP A 751 6.25 38.24 14.21
CA ASP A 751 7.10 39.29 14.77
C ASP A 751 7.87 38.77 16.00
N MET A 752 9.20 38.88 15.98
CA MET A 752 10.08 38.43 17.07
C MET A 752 9.93 39.23 18.37
N SER A 753 9.33 40.42 18.33
CA SER A 753 9.18 41.28 19.53
C SER A 753 8.36 40.65 20.68
N LYS A 754 7.44 39.73 20.37
CA LYS A 754 6.68 38.98 21.39
C LYS A 754 7.54 37.88 22.01
N PHE A 755 8.22 37.12 21.16
CA PHE A 755 9.14 36.06 21.55
C PHE A 755 10.26 36.60 22.46
N GLU A 756 10.87 37.72 22.09
CA GLU A 756 11.90 38.40 22.89
C GLU A 756 11.42 38.74 24.30
N LYS A 757 10.19 39.24 24.41
CA LYS A 757 9.57 39.57 25.70
C LYS A 757 9.33 38.32 26.54
N HIS A 758 8.82 37.25 25.95
CA HIS A 758 8.57 36.00 26.67
C HIS A 758 9.87 35.37 27.16
N LEU A 759 10.89 35.32 26.32
CA LEU A 759 12.20 34.77 26.67
C LEU A 759 12.90 35.59 27.75
N SER A 760 12.89 36.93 27.65
CA SER A 760 13.42 37.83 28.70
C SER A 760 12.73 37.59 30.04
N GLN A 761 11.40 37.47 30.03
CA GLN A 761 10.62 37.20 31.25
C GLN A 761 10.95 35.84 31.86
N VAL A 762 11.19 34.81 31.04
CA VAL A 762 11.59 33.48 31.55
C VAL A 762 12.95 33.58 32.24
N PHE A 763 13.95 34.21 31.63
CA PHE A 763 15.28 34.35 32.24
C PHE A 763 15.27 35.17 33.53
N GLU A 764 14.55 36.29 33.56
CA GLU A 764 14.39 37.08 34.78
C GLU A 764 13.73 36.28 35.91
N ARG A 765 12.70 35.47 35.60
CA ARG A 765 11.97 34.68 36.61
C ARG A 765 12.78 33.46 37.08
N ILE A 766 13.60 32.86 36.21
CA ILE A 766 14.53 31.80 36.61
C ILE A 766 15.56 32.36 37.60
N GLN A 767 16.15 33.52 37.32
CA GLN A 767 17.10 34.18 38.22
C GLN A 767 16.46 34.58 39.56
N LYS A 768 15.22 35.08 39.58
CA LYS A 768 14.51 35.40 40.84
C LYS A 768 14.18 34.19 41.71
N LYS A 769 13.98 33.01 41.11
CA LYS A 769 13.77 31.78 41.88
C LYS A 769 15.06 31.21 42.47
N GLN A 770 16.22 31.63 41.96
CA GLN A 770 17.51 31.33 42.56
C GLN A 770 17.68 32.10 43.89
N SER A 771 17.28 33.37 43.95
CA SER A 771 17.46 34.20 45.15
C SER A 771 16.51 33.86 46.30
N LEU A 772 15.28 33.39 46.02
CA LEU A 772 14.29 33.07 47.06
C LEU A 772 14.66 31.88 47.96
N LYS A 773 15.62 31.03 47.55
CA LYS A 773 16.12 29.95 48.42
C LYS A 773 17.12 30.43 49.47
N GLU A 774 17.71 31.60 49.31
CA GLU A 774 18.71 32.13 50.26
C GLU A 774 18.05 32.87 51.45
N GLU A 775 16.78 33.25 51.36
CA GLU A 775 16.08 34.02 52.42
C GLU A 775 15.33 33.15 53.45
N ASP A 776 15.04 31.87 53.15
CA ASP A 776 14.27 30.98 54.04
C ASP A 776 15.09 30.33 55.19
N GLU A 777 16.40 30.62 55.32
CA GLU A 777 17.24 30.07 56.42
C GLU A 777 17.35 30.96 57.67
N THR A 778 16.73 32.15 57.68
CA THR A 778 16.75 33.03 58.86
C THR A 778 15.39 33.65 59.12
N GLU A 779 14.53 32.94 59.85
CA GLU A 779 13.53 33.45 60.81
C GLU A 779 12.47 32.37 61.04
N ASP A 780 12.43 31.78 62.24
CA ASP A 780 11.18 31.60 63.00
C ASP A 780 11.45 30.95 64.38
N ASP A 781 11.51 31.82 65.40
CA ASP A 781 11.42 31.49 66.82
C ASP A 781 9.97 31.77 67.30
N VAL A 782 9.26 30.71 67.75
CA VAL A 782 8.36 30.67 68.95
C VAL A 782 6.95 31.35 68.84
N PRO A 783 5.87 30.85 69.50
CA PRO A 783 5.33 29.49 69.63
C PRO A 783 3.77 29.43 69.56
N ALA A 784 3.26 28.22 69.80
CA ALA A 784 1.88 27.78 69.95
C ALA A 784 0.89 28.64 70.77
N ASN A 785 -0.38 28.59 70.38
CA ASN A 785 -1.48 28.50 71.35
C ASN A 785 -2.69 27.71 70.80
N GLU A 786 -3.25 26.90 71.69
CA GLU A 786 -4.21 25.82 71.45
C GLU A 786 -5.69 26.27 71.43
N ASN A 787 -6.52 25.36 70.91
CA ASN A 787 -7.91 25.04 71.28
C ASN A 787 -9.05 25.59 70.39
N THR A 788 -9.52 24.72 69.49
CA THR A 788 -10.83 24.04 69.63
C THR A 788 -10.96 22.87 68.63
N ASN A 789 -11.16 21.65 69.15
CA ASN A 789 -11.51 20.41 68.44
C ASN A 789 -12.98 20.06 68.78
N PRO A 790 -13.62 19.02 68.19
CA PRO A 790 -13.60 18.53 66.80
C PRO A 790 -15.04 18.20 66.29
N ASP A 791 -15.23 18.03 64.98
CA ASP A 791 -16.05 16.93 64.45
C ASP A 791 -15.89 16.73 62.93
N THR A 792 -15.19 15.65 62.59
CA THR A 792 -15.37 14.75 61.45
C THR A 792 -15.43 15.30 60.01
N SER A 793 -14.30 15.21 59.30
CA SER A 793 -14.13 14.28 58.16
C SER A 793 -12.68 14.37 57.66
N LYS A 794 -12.00 13.22 57.68
CA LYS A 794 -10.65 13.05 57.15
C LYS A 794 -10.70 13.16 55.63
N GLU A 795 -10.14 14.22 55.07
CA GLU A 795 -9.63 14.20 53.69
C GLU A 795 -8.13 13.90 53.78
N ASP A 796 -7.77 12.65 53.47
CA ASP A 796 -6.39 12.22 53.35
C ASP A 796 -5.72 12.92 52.17
N PHE A 797 -4.51 13.41 52.44
CA PHE A 797 -3.53 13.94 51.50
C PHE A 797 -3.34 12.98 50.31
N HIS A 798 -3.66 13.45 49.10
CA HIS A 798 -3.22 12.79 47.87
C HIS A 798 -1.88 13.38 47.41
N LEU A 799 -0.83 12.57 47.53
CA LEU A 799 0.44 12.73 46.84
C LEU A 799 0.24 12.87 45.32
N ASP A 800 1.07 13.71 44.73
CA ASP A 800 1.16 14.05 43.31
C ASP A 800 1.14 12.83 42.39
N LYS A 801 0.14 12.77 41.51
CA LYS A 801 0.09 11.85 40.36
C LYS A 801 0.75 12.51 39.15
N PRO A 802 1.53 11.78 38.33
CA PRO A 802 2.17 12.33 37.14
C PRO A 802 1.15 12.77 36.07
N ILE A 803 1.48 13.86 35.37
CA ILE A 803 0.66 14.62 34.43
C ILE A 803 -0.01 13.80 33.31
N GLY A 804 0.52 12.63 32.95
CA GLY A 804 -0.04 11.76 31.91
C GLY A 804 -1.47 11.27 32.21
N SER A 805 -1.83 11.06 33.47
CA SER A 805 -3.15 10.55 33.85
C SER A 805 -4.28 11.60 33.80
N GLN A 806 -3.97 12.88 33.54
CA GLN A 806 -4.98 13.95 33.48
C GLN A 806 -5.66 14.07 32.12
N PHE A 807 -5.05 13.57 31.04
CA PHE A 807 -5.64 13.60 29.70
C PHE A 807 -6.82 12.62 29.52
N GLY A 808 -6.91 11.57 30.34
CA GLY A 808 -8.06 10.65 30.38
C GLY A 808 -9.28 11.19 31.14
N VAL A 809 -9.12 12.25 31.94
CA VAL A 809 -10.19 12.81 32.78
C VAL A 809 -11.08 13.81 32.00
N SER A 810 -10.57 14.40 30.93
CA SER A 810 -11.37 15.25 30.04
C SER A 810 -12.38 14.44 29.21
N SER A 811 -12.06 13.19 28.86
CA SER A 811 -12.98 12.25 28.19
C SER A 811 -14.09 11.69 29.09
N THR A 812 -13.88 11.59 30.40
CA THR A 812 -14.92 11.11 31.34
C THR A 812 -15.98 12.18 31.64
N ARG A 813 -15.65 13.47 31.52
CA ARG A 813 -16.66 14.56 31.59
C ARG A 813 -17.68 14.49 30.45
N LEU A 814 -17.27 14.11 29.24
CA LEU A 814 -18.18 13.94 28.10
C LEU A 814 -19.13 12.73 28.28
N LEU A 815 -18.69 11.67 28.95
CA LEU A 815 -19.53 10.51 29.28
C LEU A 815 -20.54 10.83 30.39
N SER A 816 -20.17 11.68 31.35
CA SER A 816 -21.10 12.15 32.41
C SER A 816 -22.20 13.07 31.86
N ALA A 817 -21.90 13.89 30.85
CA ALA A 817 -22.88 14.72 30.15
C ALA A 817 -23.88 13.90 29.31
N ARG A 818 -23.48 12.73 28.78
CA ARG A 818 -24.39 11.81 28.07
C ARG A 818 -25.34 11.06 29.01
N LYS A 819 -24.88 10.69 30.21
CA LYS A 819 -25.74 10.07 31.26
C LYS A 819 -26.78 11.05 31.85
N SER A 820 -26.47 12.34 31.93
CA SER A 820 -27.43 13.35 32.42
C SER A 820 -28.51 13.72 31.38
N LEU A 821 -28.21 13.64 30.08
CA LEU A 821 -29.17 13.82 28.99
C LEU A 821 -30.12 12.61 28.81
N SER A 822 -29.65 11.38 29.05
CA SER A 822 -30.48 10.17 29.03
C SER A 822 -31.48 10.12 30.20
N ARG A 823 -31.07 10.56 31.41
CA ARG A 823 -31.97 10.64 32.58
C ARG A 823 -33.06 11.72 32.47
N ARG A 824 -32.85 12.79 31.67
CA ARG A 824 -33.87 13.81 31.41
C ARG A 824 -34.94 13.38 30.40
N ARG A 825 -34.65 12.43 29.50
CA ARG A 825 -35.64 11.89 28.54
C ARG A 825 -36.60 10.88 29.14
N HIS A 826 -36.24 10.18 30.23
CA HIS A 826 -37.12 9.23 30.91
C HIS A 826 -38.06 9.85 31.96
N LYS A 827 -38.00 11.17 32.21
CA LYS A 827 -38.80 11.84 33.25
C LYS A 827 -39.98 12.68 32.74
N ASN A 828 -40.14 12.84 31.42
CA ASN A 828 -41.19 13.67 30.79
C ASN A 828 -42.10 12.87 29.83
N GLY A 829 -42.28 11.57 30.06
CA GLY A 829 -42.98 10.67 29.15
C GLY A 829 -44.07 9.85 29.81
N THR A 830 -44.96 10.48 30.58
CA THR A 830 -46.29 9.93 30.91
C THR A 830 -47.24 11.11 31.11
N ASP A 831 -48.25 11.17 30.26
CA ASP A 831 -49.53 11.88 30.36
C ASP A 831 -49.89 12.75 29.14
N THR A 832 -51.03 12.34 28.58
CA THR A 832 -51.98 13.00 27.66
C THR A 832 -51.77 12.85 26.15
N ASP A 833 -52.47 11.84 25.63
CA ASP A 833 -53.13 11.80 24.33
C ASP A 833 -53.91 13.09 24.06
N GLU A 834 -53.83 13.61 22.84
CA GLU A 834 -54.97 13.84 21.92
C GLU A 834 -54.61 14.83 20.81
N ALA A 835 -55.05 14.46 19.61
CA ALA A 835 -55.51 15.34 18.53
C ALA A 835 -54.52 15.87 17.45
N VAL A 836 -54.98 15.64 16.21
CA VAL A 836 -54.84 16.46 14.99
C VAL A 836 -53.69 16.13 14.02
N THR A 837 -53.98 15.16 13.15
CA THR A 837 -54.20 15.30 11.69
C THR A 837 -53.67 16.53 10.94
N THR A 838 -53.37 16.31 9.65
CA THR A 838 -53.21 17.28 8.53
C THR A 838 -51.91 18.11 8.50
N VAL A 839 -51.25 18.45 7.39
CA VAL A 839 -51.17 18.05 5.96
C VAL A 839 -50.17 19.07 5.35
N ALA A 840 -49.18 18.59 4.59
CA ALA A 840 -48.59 19.18 3.39
C ALA A 840 -47.90 20.57 3.35
N LYS A 841 -46.79 20.54 2.58
CA LYS A 841 -46.19 21.57 1.70
C LYS A 841 -45.53 22.76 2.42
N VAL A 842 -44.29 23.13 2.13
CA VAL A 842 -43.48 23.08 0.89
C VAL A 842 -42.08 22.58 1.18
#